data_AF-A0A5C6DVH0-F1
#
_entry.id   AF-A0A5C6DVH0-F1
#
_cell.length_a   1.000
_cell.length_b   1.000
_cell.length_c   1.000
_cell.angle_alpha   90.00
_cell.angle_beta   90.00
_cell.angle_gamma   90.00
#
_symmetry.space_group_name_H-M   'P 1'
#
loop_
_entity.id
_entity.type
_entity.pdbx_description
1 polymer ?
#
loop_
_entity_poly.entity_id
_entity_poly.type
_entity_poly.pdbx_seq_one_letter_code
_entity_poly.pdbx_strand_id
1 'polypeptide(L)'
;MVENEAPDEADPLDAAFAAYLRSCDDGEMTSRDDFLKQFPEVADQLRQLMEAADLVGRVGAAASSASHASEESLLAGGAETIATSAAVGEQSNVDPAATLPMAHRKKGDHGPTLPFNLGDYELLEILGKGGMGVVYLARQTELDRMVAVKMIRGGMLADESDVRRFYTEAQAAAKLSHPGIVPVYHFGQRAGHHFFSMAFIRGTDLQRRIQESPLAPRDAVRYVRDVARAIHHAHQNGVLHRDLKPANVMIDEHDRIHVTDFGLAKRMDSDSSVTGTGAAVGTPHYMAPEQAGGFSDQATRHSDVYALGAILFACITGRPPIMADTVVQTLLQVVHNPAPSLRSLRADVSMDLETIVAKCLEKDPKKRYDSASKLAEDLEAHLEGRPIAARPRSMPVKLWQWLEGVPLVAALSGRRMVHTSVSHRRFQAAMLLLLLLTPFAAAGISVLWNRNRDSIPATVAIAGGLEDGVYNEVSAKIAERLISRYHVTTAVTASNGSIDNRDRLLHHEVSLAPMQASAVNGDELCVVAPLFYEAVHVLARHDSEITSLTDLPGHRVAVGPVGSGSRATAEMLFDSLDLTPEVLPREVIPWRELASDDAPDAAVLCIGRGSPLLVGLLESNRWQLVPIPSAISISLQHPTLRPMTIESADYPHSNLPAAGIATVGTTAFLAARHDTPADLVTAALEILYQPPELCVGLISRKQAAEWQGLALHRAARKFYAGDTE
;
A
#
# COMPACT_ATOMS: atom_id res chain seq x y z
N MET A 1 30.81 29.00 -46.69
CA MET A 1 31.30 29.63 -45.44
C MET A 1 31.71 28.49 -44.53
N VAL A 2 32.83 28.64 -43.82
CA VAL A 2 33.30 27.68 -42.83
C VAL A 2 33.33 28.44 -41.52
N GLU A 3 32.56 27.98 -40.54
CA GLU A 3 32.58 28.52 -39.19
C GLU A 3 33.45 27.61 -38.33
N ASN A 4 34.30 28.21 -37.50
CA ASN A 4 35.11 27.46 -36.54
C ASN A 4 34.23 27.10 -35.34
N GLU A 5 34.12 25.81 -35.03
CA GLU A 5 33.76 25.40 -33.68
C GLU A 5 34.94 25.69 -32.74
N ALA A 6 34.65 26.29 -31.59
CA ALA A 6 35.63 26.54 -30.53
C ALA A 6 35.90 25.25 -29.73
N PRO A 7 37.05 25.13 -29.04
CA PRO A 7 37.27 24.01 -28.13
C PRO A 7 36.26 24.04 -26.97
N ASP A 8 35.82 22.85 -26.57
CA ASP A 8 34.86 22.61 -25.49
C ASP A 8 35.33 23.27 -24.18
N GLU A 9 34.52 24.18 -23.60
CA GLU A 9 34.77 24.71 -22.25
C GLU A 9 34.33 23.66 -21.22
N ALA A 10 35.25 23.26 -20.34
CA ALA A 10 34.97 22.25 -19.33
C ALA A 10 33.85 22.69 -18.37
N ASP A 11 32.95 21.76 -18.03
CA ASP A 11 31.77 22.03 -17.19
C ASP A 11 32.17 22.77 -15.88
N PRO A 12 31.55 23.94 -15.59
CA PRO A 12 31.81 24.68 -14.36
C PRO A 12 31.68 23.86 -13.07
N LEU A 13 30.83 22.82 -13.05
CA LEU A 13 30.67 21.91 -11.92
C LEU A 13 31.91 21.02 -11.73
N ASP A 14 32.44 20.43 -12.80
CA ASP A 14 33.64 19.58 -12.75
C ASP A 14 34.88 20.40 -12.37
N ALA A 15 35.00 21.63 -12.92
CA ALA A 15 36.07 22.56 -12.55
C ALA A 15 36.03 22.94 -11.07
N ALA A 16 34.83 23.22 -10.53
CA ALA A 16 34.62 23.57 -9.14
C ALA A 16 34.82 22.38 -8.17
N PHE A 17 34.37 21.18 -8.55
CA PHE A 17 34.58 19.98 -7.74
C PHE A 17 36.05 19.53 -7.73
N ALA A 18 36.76 19.66 -8.86
CA ALA A 18 38.21 19.45 -8.89
C ALA A 18 38.98 20.48 -8.04
N ALA A 19 38.47 21.72 -7.90
CA ALA A 19 39.03 22.71 -6.98
C ALA A 19 38.74 22.37 -5.50
N TYR A 20 37.55 21.83 -5.21
CA TYR A 20 37.18 21.38 -3.86
C TYR A 20 38.10 20.26 -3.37
N LEU A 21 38.32 19.22 -4.20
CA LEU A 21 39.17 18.08 -3.83
C LEU A 21 40.61 18.53 -3.51
N ARG A 22 41.21 19.38 -4.35
CA ARG A 22 42.54 19.98 -4.08
C ARG A 22 42.58 20.72 -2.73
N SER A 23 41.57 21.54 -2.44
CA SER A 23 41.49 22.29 -1.17
C SER A 23 41.34 21.38 0.07
N CYS A 24 40.86 20.15 -0.09
CA CYS A 24 40.87 19.13 0.96
C CYS A 24 42.22 18.41 1.08
N ASP A 25 42.88 18.07 -0.04
CA ASP A 25 44.18 17.39 -0.04
C ASP A 25 45.30 18.31 0.49
N ASP A 26 45.32 19.58 0.09
CA ASP A 26 46.28 20.60 0.54
C ASP A 26 45.99 21.10 1.98
N GLY A 27 44.84 20.74 2.56
CA GLY A 27 44.44 21.09 3.94
C GLY A 27 44.04 22.55 4.15
N GLU A 28 43.99 23.39 3.10
CA GLU A 28 43.72 24.83 3.20
C GLU A 28 42.24 25.20 3.50
N MET A 29 41.32 24.23 3.47
CA MET A 29 39.88 24.49 3.56
C MET A 29 39.41 24.96 4.95
N THR A 30 39.34 26.29 5.16
CA THR A 30 38.89 26.91 6.42
C THR A 30 37.38 26.85 6.66
N SER A 31 36.54 26.85 5.61
CA SER A 31 35.08 26.84 5.72
C SER A 31 34.41 26.38 4.42
N ARG A 32 33.38 25.51 4.53
CA ARG A 32 32.65 24.96 3.36
C ARG A 32 31.72 25.97 2.71
N ASP A 33 30.96 26.73 3.49
CA ASP A 33 30.06 27.74 2.93
C ASP A 33 30.83 28.95 2.36
N ASP A 34 32.09 29.16 2.75
CA ASP A 34 32.97 30.17 2.13
C ASP A 34 33.66 29.67 0.86
N PHE A 35 33.82 28.35 0.69
CA PHE A 35 34.20 27.76 -0.59
C PHE A 35 33.04 27.78 -1.60
N LEU A 36 31.82 27.41 -1.17
CA LEU A 36 30.63 27.43 -2.03
C LEU A 36 30.29 28.82 -2.59
N LYS A 37 30.62 29.90 -1.87
CA LYS A 37 30.49 31.29 -2.36
C LYS A 37 31.38 31.61 -3.57
N GLN A 38 32.43 30.82 -3.84
CA GLN A 38 33.34 31.01 -4.97
C GLN A 38 32.75 30.47 -6.28
N PHE A 39 31.76 29.58 -6.20
CA PHE A 39 31.14 28.90 -7.35
C PHE A 39 29.59 29.01 -7.30
N PRO A 40 29.02 30.24 -7.27
CA PRO A 40 27.62 30.46 -6.93
C PRO A 40 26.62 29.83 -7.91
N GLU A 41 26.96 29.66 -9.18
CA GLU A 41 26.07 29.10 -10.20
C GLU A 41 25.88 27.58 -10.08
N VAL A 42 26.86 26.87 -9.50
CA VAL A 42 26.86 25.41 -9.32
C VAL A 42 26.80 25.00 -7.84
N ALA A 43 26.66 25.95 -6.91
CA ALA A 43 26.84 25.74 -5.47
C ALA A 43 25.97 24.60 -4.89
N ASP A 44 24.72 24.46 -5.31
CA ASP A 44 23.83 23.40 -4.78
C ASP A 44 24.08 22.01 -5.39
N GLN A 45 24.71 21.93 -6.57
CA GLN A 45 25.20 20.67 -7.15
C GLN A 45 26.54 20.28 -6.50
N LEU A 46 27.45 21.25 -6.36
CA LEU A 46 28.74 21.11 -5.71
C LEU A 46 28.58 20.67 -4.23
N ARG A 47 27.64 21.27 -3.49
CA ARG A 47 27.29 20.86 -2.12
C ARG A 47 26.89 19.38 -2.03
N GLN A 48 26.14 18.86 -3.00
CA GLN A 48 25.75 17.44 -3.04
C GLN A 48 26.94 16.52 -3.33
N LEU A 49 27.88 16.93 -4.18
CA LEU A 49 29.13 16.17 -4.42
C LEU A 49 30.05 16.19 -3.19
N MET A 50 30.16 17.31 -2.48
CA MET A 50 30.89 17.44 -1.22
C MET A 50 30.31 16.52 -0.13
N GLU A 51 28.98 16.48 0.03
CA GLU A 51 28.31 15.56 0.98
C GLU A 51 28.52 14.08 0.63
N ALA A 52 28.57 13.75 -0.67
CA ALA A 52 28.84 12.38 -1.12
C ALA A 52 30.27 11.92 -0.82
N ALA A 53 31.27 12.79 -1.02
CA ALA A 53 32.67 12.51 -0.69
C ALA A 53 32.87 12.30 0.82
N ASP A 54 32.24 13.14 1.66
CA ASP A 54 32.28 13.05 3.13
C ASP A 54 31.77 11.69 3.65
N LEU A 55 30.76 11.13 2.98
CA LEU A 55 30.16 9.85 3.37
C LEU A 55 31.10 8.65 3.11
N VAL A 56 31.92 8.73 2.07
CA VAL A 56 32.94 7.71 1.76
C VAL A 56 34.07 7.78 2.80
N GLY A 57 34.62 8.97 3.06
CA GLY A 57 35.72 9.16 4.01
C GLY A 57 35.38 8.74 5.45
N ARG A 58 34.16 9.03 5.92
CA ARG A 58 33.73 8.71 7.29
C ARG A 58 33.55 7.21 7.56
N VAL A 59 33.30 6.39 6.54
CA VAL A 59 33.24 4.92 6.69
C VAL A 59 34.64 4.32 6.85
N GLY A 60 35.64 4.85 6.15
CA GLY A 60 37.04 4.41 6.28
C GLY A 60 37.62 4.63 7.69
N ALA A 61 37.40 5.82 8.25
CA ALA A 61 37.92 6.19 9.57
C ALA A 61 37.31 5.41 10.76
N ALA A 62 36.16 4.75 10.58
CA ALA A 62 35.51 3.96 11.62
C ALA A 62 36.04 2.52 11.72
N ALA A 63 36.69 2.01 10.67
CA ALA A 63 37.18 0.62 10.60
C ALA A 63 38.65 0.46 11.06
N SER A 64 39.44 1.53 11.04
CA SER A 64 40.89 1.52 11.28
C SER A 64 41.32 1.46 12.75
N SER A 65 40.38 1.48 13.71
CA SER A 65 40.67 1.52 15.15
C SER A 65 40.76 0.14 15.83
N ALA A 66 40.58 -0.96 15.10
CA ALA A 66 40.25 -2.28 15.68
C ALA A 66 41.14 -3.46 15.24
N SER A 67 42.40 -3.25 14.80
CA SER A 67 43.33 -4.36 14.51
C SER A 67 44.83 -3.99 14.55
N HIS A 68 45.39 -3.72 15.72
CA HIS A 68 46.84 -3.66 15.94
C HIS A 68 47.30 -4.68 17.01
N ALA A 69 47.71 -5.87 16.56
CA ALA A 69 48.53 -6.81 17.34
C ALA A 69 49.17 -7.89 16.45
N SER A 70 50.46 -8.16 16.68
CA SER A 70 51.25 -9.34 16.24
C SER A 70 51.36 -9.69 14.74
N GLU A 71 52.57 -9.46 14.20
CA GLU A 71 53.23 -10.27 13.14
C GLU A 71 53.53 -11.70 13.70
N GLU A 72 54.01 -12.74 12.99
CA GLU A 72 54.89 -12.93 11.81
C GLU A 72 54.61 -14.38 11.25
N SER A 73 55.14 -15.00 10.17
CA SER A 73 56.12 -14.67 9.10
C SER A 73 56.04 -15.71 7.94
N LEU A 74 57.03 -15.68 7.02
CA LEU A 74 57.57 -16.78 6.15
C LEU A 74 56.57 -17.67 5.36
N LEU A 75 56.27 -17.38 4.09
CA LEU A 75 57.06 -17.56 2.83
C LEU A 75 56.89 -18.92 2.11
N ALA A 76 56.02 -18.96 1.09
CA ALA A 76 56.02 -19.92 -0.03
C ALA A 76 55.17 -19.39 -1.23
N GLY A 77 55.43 -19.86 -2.46
CA GLY A 77 54.66 -19.51 -3.69
C GLY A 77 55.30 -18.42 -4.58
N GLY A 78 54.83 -18.12 -5.80
CA GLY A 78 53.61 -18.65 -6.47
C GLY A 78 53.46 -18.42 -7.99
N ALA A 79 54.29 -17.58 -8.65
CA ALA A 79 54.49 -17.41 -10.13
C ALA A 79 53.49 -16.56 -11.00
N GLU A 80 53.98 -16.12 -12.19
CA GLU A 80 53.30 -16.12 -13.54
C GLU A 80 52.49 -14.85 -14.08
N THR A 81 53.03 -14.14 -15.12
CA THR A 81 52.48 -13.44 -16.37
C THR A 81 51.33 -12.33 -16.46
N ILE A 82 51.18 -11.49 -17.57
CA ILE A 82 49.94 -10.95 -18.35
C ILE A 82 50.01 -9.70 -19.35
N ALA A 83 48.85 -9.14 -19.85
CA ALA A 83 48.28 -8.93 -21.24
C ALA A 83 47.42 -7.64 -21.51
N THR A 84 46.78 -7.51 -22.70
CA THR A 84 46.17 -6.35 -23.48
C THR A 84 46.99 -5.64 -24.58
N SER A 85 46.55 -5.45 -25.86
CA SER A 85 45.40 -5.98 -26.69
C SER A 85 45.50 -5.57 -28.21
N ALA A 86 44.49 -5.88 -29.07
CA ALA A 86 44.26 -5.42 -30.49
C ALA A 86 45.22 -5.97 -31.59
N ALA A 87 45.24 -5.63 -32.91
CA ALA A 87 44.44 -4.77 -33.82
C ALA A 87 44.00 -5.50 -35.13
N VAL A 88 44.21 -5.12 -36.42
CA VAL A 88 45.08 -4.17 -37.21
C VAL A 88 44.20 -3.22 -38.08
N GLY A 89 44.75 -2.25 -38.85
CA GLY A 89 44.04 -1.55 -39.96
C GLY A 89 44.35 -0.05 -40.18
N GLU A 90 45.09 0.27 -41.26
CA GLU A 90 45.45 1.61 -41.81
C GLU A 90 46.16 2.66 -40.90
N GLN A 91 46.88 3.58 -41.57
CA GLN A 91 47.66 4.72 -41.06
C GLN A 91 48.68 4.42 -39.93
N SER A 92 49.89 4.05 -40.36
CA SER A 92 51.10 3.88 -39.54
C SER A 92 51.67 5.21 -39.02
N ASN A 93 50.99 5.87 -38.09
CA ASN A 93 51.47 7.05 -37.37
C ASN A 93 51.35 6.88 -35.84
N VAL A 94 51.75 5.70 -35.35
CA VAL A 94 51.59 5.27 -33.96
C VAL A 94 52.97 5.07 -33.32
N ASP A 95 53.37 6.00 -32.45
CA ASP A 95 54.74 6.07 -31.90
C ASP A 95 55.13 4.81 -31.07
N PRO A 96 56.24 4.10 -31.41
CA PRO A 96 56.80 3.00 -30.61
C PRO A 96 57.45 3.41 -29.27
N ALA A 97 57.73 4.69 -29.05
CA ALA A 97 58.44 5.20 -27.86
C ALA A 97 57.72 4.99 -26.51
N ALA A 98 56.46 4.53 -26.52
CA ALA A 98 55.67 4.28 -25.29
C ALA A 98 56.17 3.09 -24.44
N THR A 99 57.03 2.22 -24.98
CA THR A 99 57.60 1.05 -24.29
C THR A 99 59.08 0.80 -24.59
N LEU A 100 59.57 1.21 -25.77
CA LEU A 100 60.96 1.01 -26.23
C LEU A 100 61.89 2.17 -25.81
N PRO A 101 63.23 1.96 -25.74
CA PRO A 101 64.12 2.93 -25.07
C PRO A 101 64.27 4.26 -25.83
N MET A 102 64.09 5.37 -25.10
CA MET A 102 64.28 6.74 -25.62
C MET A 102 65.63 7.38 -25.23
N ALA A 103 66.45 6.72 -24.41
CA ALA A 103 67.63 7.33 -23.80
C ALA A 103 68.74 7.65 -24.82
N HIS A 104 69.33 8.86 -24.71
CA HIS A 104 70.53 9.32 -25.41
C HIS A 104 70.49 9.36 -26.96
N ARG A 105 69.49 10.03 -27.56
CA ARG A 105 69.49 10.39 -29.00
C ARG A 105 69.78 11.87 -29.25
N LYS A 106 70.25 12.19 -30.47
CA LYS A 106 70.39 13.58 -30.96
C LYS A 106 69.03 14.11 -31.45
N LYS A 107 68.84 15.42 -31.38
CA LYS A 107 67.59 16.09 -31.80
C LYS A 107 67.36 15.90 -33.31
N GLY A 108 66.25 15.24 -33.67
CA GLY A 108 65.89 14.90 -35.06
C GLY A 108 65.86 13.40 -35.38
N ASP A 109 65.89 12.53 -34.38
CA ASP A 109 65.96 11.07 -34.54
C ASP A 109 64.66 10.39 -34.04
N HIS A 110 63.99 9.63 -34.92
CA HIS A 110 62.56 9.24 -34.80
C HIS A 110 62.27 8.01 -33.92
N GLY A 111 63.11 7.74 -32.91
CA GLY A 111 62.94 6.57 -32.05
C GLY A 111 63.26 5.23 -32.75
N PRO A 112 63.01 4.08 -32.09
CA PRO A 112 63.17 2.77 -32.70
C PRO A 112 61.98 2.46 -33.61
N THR A 113 62.18 2.53 -34.93
CA THR A 113 61.22 2.05 -35.93
C THR A 113 61.06 0.54 -35.84
N LEU A 114 59.85 0.04 -36.14
CA LEU A 114 59.62 -1.39 -36.34
C LEU A 114 60.06 -1.79 -37.78
N PRO A 115 60.58 -3.02 -38.00
CA PRO A 115 60.71 -4.09 -37.03
C PRO A 115 61.83 -3.88 -35.99
N PHE A 116 61.60 -4.34 -34.76
CA PHE A 116 62.53 -4.21 -33.63
C PHE A 116 62.87 -5.58 -33.02
N ASN A 117 64.15 -5.87 -32.81
CA ASN A 117 64.59 -7.14 -32.23
C ASN A 117 64.62 -7.07 -30.68
N LEU A 118 63.83 -7.93 -30.03
CA LEU A 118 63.76 -8.11 -28.58
C LEU A 118 64.40 -9.46 -28.16
N GLY A 119 65.50 -9.85 -28.83
CA GLY A 119 66.13 -11.16 -28.71
C GLY A 119 65.40 -12.22 -29.54
N ASP A 120 64.77 -13.18 -28.86
CA ASP A 120 64.04 -14.32 -29.46
C ASP A 120 62.75 -13.91 -30.22
N TYR A 121 62.41 -12.61 -30.22
CA TYR A 121 61.22 -12.03 -30.83
C TYR A 121 61.58 -10.83 -31.69
N GLU A 122 61.18 -10.87 -32.97
CA GLU A 122 61.24 -9.73 -33.89
C GLU A 122 59.85 -9.06 -33.91
N LEU A 123 59.70 -7.92 -33.22
CA LEU A 123 58.46 -7.15 -33.18
C LEU A 123 58.25 -6.46 -34.54
N LEU A 124 57.15 -6.73 -35.23
CA LEU A 124 56.89 -6.27 -36.61
C LEU A 124 55.99 -5.03 -36.70
N GLU A 125 54.92 -4.98 -35.91
CA GLU A 125 53.94 -3.90 -35.92
C GLU A 125 53.30 -3.73 -34.52
N ILE A 126 52.83 -2.53 -34.19
CA ILE A 126 52.01 -2.31 -33.00
C ILE A 126 50.64 -2.92 -33.26
N LEU A 127 50.32 -3.96 -32.49
CA LEU A 127 48.99 -4.54 -32.42
C LEU A 127 48.07 -3.69 -31.54
N GLY A 128 48.53 -3.02 -30.48
CA GLY A 128 47.65 -2.05 -29.82
C GLY A 128 48.13 -1.51 -28.50
N LYS A 129 47.38 -0.53 -27.96
CA LYS A 129 47.73 0.23 -26.75
C LYS A 129 46.59 0.16 -25.73
N GLY A 130 46.82 -0.53 -24.61
CA GLY A 130 45.94 -0.55 -23.45
C GLY A 130 46.45 0.36 -22.33
N GLY A 131 45.72 0.47 -21.21
CA GLY A 131 46.16 1.24 -20.04
C GLY A 131 47.45 0.67 -19.43
N MET A 132 47.57 -0.66 -19.35
CA MET A 132 48.69 -1.35 -18.69
C MET A 132 49.78 -1.84 -19.67
N GLY A 133 49.86 -1.31 -20.89
CA GLY A 133 50.91 -1.69 -21.86
C GLY A 133 50.56 -1.53 -23.33
N VAL A 134 51.41 -2.14 -24.18
CA VAL A 134 51.29 -2.16 -25.64
C VAL A 134 51.57 -3.59 -26.13
N VAL A 135 50.73 -4.12 -27.03
CA VAL A 135 50.99 -5.39 -27.72
C VAL A 135 51.53 -5.13 -29.12
N TYR A 136 52.41 -6.03 -29.56
CA TYR A 136 53.07 -6.05 -30.85
C TYR A 136 52.82 -7.41 -31.51
N LEU A 137 52.66 -7.43 -32.83
CA LEU A 137 52.84 -8.66 -33.59
C LEU A 137 54.32 -8.95 -33.61
N ALA A 138 54.74 -10.19 -33.33
CA ALA A 138 56.13 -10.56 -33.39
C ALA A 138 56.34 -11.92 -34.03
N ARG A 139 57.48 -12.09 -34.72
CA ARG A 139 57.98 -13.39 -35.15
C ARG A 139 58.87 -13.94 -34.05
N GLN A 140 58.50 -15.06 -33.44
CA GLN A 140 59.40 -15.80 -32.55
C GLN A 140 60.42 -16.54 -33.42
N THR A 141 61.70 -16.16 -33.32
CA THR A 141 62.70 -16.44 -34.36
C THR A 141 63.10 -17.91 -34.42
N GLU A 142 63.34 -18.56 -33.28
CA GLU A 142 63.77 -19.97 -33.22
C GLU A 142 62.68 -20.98 -33.63
N LEU A 143 61.41 -20.63 -33.43
CA LEU A 143 60.26 -21.48 -33.73
C LEU A 143 59.53 -21.10 -35.03
N ASP A 144 60.07 -20.13 -35.76
CA ASP A 144 59.50 -19.48 -36.95
C ASP A 144 57.96 -19.35 -36.95
N ARG A 145 57.43 -18.69 -35.91
CA ARG A 145 55.98 -18.55 -35.71
C ARG A 145 55.58 -17.14 -35.31
N MET A 146 54.38 -16.74 -35.74
CA MET A 146 53.78 -15.47 -35.34
C MET A 146 53.14 -15.58 -33.94
N VAL A 147 53.42 -14.60 -33.10
CA VAL A 147 52.93 -14.48 -31.72
C VAL A 147 52.52 -13.03 -31.45
N ALA A 148 51.62 -12.82 -30.49
CA ALA A 148 51.38 -11.50 -29.93
C ALA A 148 52.26 -11.32 -28.69
N VAL A 149 52.99 -10.21 -28.59
CA VAL A 149 53.90 -9.88 -27.47
C VAL A 149 53.44 -8.60 -26.81
N LYS A 150 53.10 -8.62 -25.51
CA LYS A 150 52.89 -7.38 -24.75
C LYS A 150 54.17 -6.91 -24.08
N MET A 151 54.31 -5.60 -23.95
CA MET A 151 55.28 -4.93 -23.10
C MET A 151 54.56 -3.92 -22.17
N ILE A 152 55.07 -3.69 -20.96
CA ILE A 152 54.52 -2.67 -20.03
C ILE A 152 54.82 -1.26 -20.56
N ARG A 153 53.89 -0.30 -20.34
CA ARG A 153 54.18 1.14 -20.51
C ARG A 153 55.32 1.56 -19.58
N GLY A 154 56.16 2.49 -20.03
CA GLY A 154 57.36 2.91 -19.29
C GLY A 154 58.56 1.96 -19.43
N GLY A 155 58.36 0.72 -19.91
CA GLY A 155 59.43 -0.20 -20.32
C GLY A 155 60.34 -0.65 -19.17
N MET A 156 61.45 0.05 -18.98
CA MET A 156 62.42 -0.17 -17.87
C MET A 156 62.12 0.67 -16.63
N LEU A 157 61.14 1.58 -16.69
CA LEU A 157 60.78 2.53 -15.63
C LEU A 157 59.39 2.24 -15.02
N ALA A 158 58.89 1.02 -15.17
CA ALA A 158 57.64 0.58 -14.56
C ALA A 158 57.84 0.29 -13.05
N ASP A 159 56.85 0.61 -12.23
CA ASP A 159 56.87 0.35 -10.79
C ASP A 159 56.82 -1.15 -10.46
N GLU A 160 57.37 -1.56 -9.30
CA GLU A 160 57.33 -2.95 -8.85
C GLU A 160 55.90 -3.47 -8.66
N SER A 161 54.93 -2.64 -8.25
CA SER A 161 53.53 -3.05 -8.14
C SER A 161 52.92 -3.32 -9.52
N ASP A 162 53.26 -2.54 -10.54
CA ASP A 162 52.80 -2.74 -11.91
C ASP A 162 53.47 -3.94 -12.56
N VAL A 163 54.78 -4.14 -12.36
CA VAL A 163 55.50 -5.34 -12.81
C VAL A 163 54.95 -6.59 -12.13
N ARG A 164 54.64 -6.54 -10.83
CA ARG A 164 54.01 -7.66 -10.11
C ARG A 164 52.58 -7.93 -10.60
N ARG A 165 51.76 -6.89 -10.81
CA ARG A 165 50.42 -6.99 -11.42
C ARG A 165 50.50 -7.62 -12.82
N PHE A 166 51.47 -7.18 -13.64
CA PHE A 166 51.82 -7.71 -14.97
C PHE A 166 52.44 -9.11 -14.93
N TYR A 167 52.83 -9.63 -13.77
CA TYR A 167 53.27 -11.02 -13.57
C TYR A 167 52.35 -11.77 -12.58
N THR A 168 51.05 -11.49 -12.61
CA THR A 168 50.03 -12.21 -11.79
C THR A 168 48.79 -12.63 -12.60
N GLU A 169 48.31 -11.83 -13.55
CA GLU A 169 46.98 -12.03 -14.16
C GLU A 169 46.97 -13.20 -15.21
N ALA A 170 48.11 -13.55 -15.82
CA ALA A 170 48.29 -14.68 -16.75
C ALA A 170 49.09 -15.82 -16.11
N GLN A 171 49.34 -15.78 -14.80
CA GLN A 171 49.27 -17.01 -14.03
C GLN A 171 47.95 -17.67 -14.32
N ALA A 172 46.91 -16.88 -14.10
CA ALA A 172 45.55 -17.28 -14.33
C ALA A 172 45.40 -17.78 -15.78
N ALA A 173 45.74 -16.99 -16.79
CA ALA A 173 45.62 -17.39 -18.21
C ALA A 173 46.54 -18.53 -18.67
N ALA A 174 47.81 -18.62 -18.25
CA ALA A 174 48.73 -19.69 -18.68
C ALA A 174 48.36 -21.06 -18.07
N LYS A 175 47.68 -21.07 -16.92
CA LYS A 175 47.04 -22.26 -16.35
C LYS A 175 45.82 -22.76 -17.15
N LEU A 176 45.28 -21.99 -18.11
CA LEU A 176 44.07 -22.35 -18.85
C LEU A 176 44.41 -23.03 -20.17
N SER A 177 43.85 -24.23 -20.36
CA SER A 177 43.92 -24.96 -21.63
C SER A 177 42.50 -25.19 -22.16
N HIS A 178 42.04 -24.24 -22.98
CA HIS A 178 40.69 -24.27 -23.56
C HIS A 178 40.73 -23.63 -24.96
N PRO A 179 40.07 -24.22 -25.99
CA PRO A 179 40.19 -23.77 -27.38
C PRO A 179 39.55 -22.40 -27.68
N GLY A 180 38.83 -21.81 -26.72
CA GLY A 180 38.30 -20.45 -26.77
C GLY A 180 38.99 -19.47 -25.81
N ILE A 181 40.23 -19.76 -25.40
CA ILE A 181 41.09 -18.87 -24.59
C ILE A 181 42.43 -18.74 -25.32
N VAL A 182 42.96 -17.52 -25.42
CA VAL A 182 44.26 -17.27 -26.05
C VAL A 182 45.37 -17.87 -25.16
N PRO A 183 46.10 -18.92 -25.61
CA PRO A 183 47.14 -19.52 -24.78
C PRO A 183 48.36 -18.61 -24.69
N VAL A 184 48.87 -18.50 -23.47
CA VAL A 184 50.09 -17.77 -23.12
C VAL A 184 51.28 -18.73 -23.20
N TYR A 185 52.36 -18.32 -23.86
CA TYR A 185 53.50 -19.18 -24.17
C TYR A 185 54.71 -19.00 -23.26
N HIS A 186 55.09 -17.75 -22.97
CA HIS A 186 56.29 -17.44 -22.19
C HIS A 186 56.25 -16.00 -21.66
N PHE A 187 56.83 -15.75 -20.49
CA PHE A 187 56.93 -14.43 -19.86
C PHE A 187 58.29 -14.21 -19.22
N GLY A 188 58.71 -12.95 -19.12
CA GLY A 188 59.96 -12.58 -18.48
C GLY A 188 60.44 -11.20 -18.88
N GLN A 189 61.75 -10.99 -18.80
CA GLN A 189 62.39 -9.73 -19.14
C GLN A 189 63.42 -9.97 -20.27
N ARG A 190 63.37 -9.16 -21.33
CA ARG A 190 64.34 -9.16 -22.43
C ARG A 190 64.77 -7.73 -22.71
N ALA A 191 66.08 -7.50 -22.83
CA ALA A 191 66.67 -6.16 -23.00
C ALA A 191 66.18 -5.10 -21.98
N GLY A 192 65.87 -5.52 -20.74
CA GLY A 192 65.31 -4.66 -19.68
C GLY A 192 63.79 -4.50 -19.72
N HIS A 193 63.11 -4.86 -20.82
CA HIS A 193 61.66 -4.74 -20.94
C HIS A 193 60.94 -5.96 -20.38
N HIS A 194 59.95 -5.72 -19.53
CA HIS A 194 59.00 -6.74 -19.07
C HIS A 194 58.00 -7.06 -20.17
N PHE A 195 57.88 -8.35 -20.50
CA PHE A 195 57.04 -8.84 -21.59
C PHE A 195 56.43 -10.22 -21.29
N PHE A 196 55.48 -10.61 -22.13
CA PHE A 196 55.16 -12.01 -22.36
C PHE A 196 54.64 -12.20 -23.80
N SER A 197 54.63 -13.44 -24.28
CA SER A 197 54.13 -13.85 -25.58
C SER A 197 52.93 -14.79 -25.46
N MET A 198 52.01 -14.68 -26.42
CA MET A 198 50.79 -15.49 -26.53
C MET A 198 50.47 -15.80 -28.00
N ALA A 199 49.47 -16.66 -28.25
CA ALA A 199 49.01 -16.92 -29.62
C ALA A 199 48.55 -15.63 -30.31
N PHE A 200 49.05 -15.39 -31.52
CA PHE A 200 48.48 -14.39 -32.40
C PHE A 200 47.18 -14.94 -33.01
N ILE A 201 46.03 -14.39 -32.58
CA ILE A 201 44.74 -14.69 -33.19
C ILE A 201 44.57 -13.76 -34.40
N ARG A 202 44.66 -14.33 -35.61
CA ARG A 202 44.39 -13.59 -36.84
C ARG A 202 42.88 -13.49 -37.05
N GLY A 203 42.37 -12.26 -37.17
CA GLY A 203 40.95 -11.97 -37.34
C GLY A 203 40.60 -10.57 -36.85
N THR A 204 39.49 -10.42 -36.12
CA THR A 204 39.01 -9.14 -35.56
C THR A 204 38.65 -9.31 -34.07
N ASP A 205 38.16 -8.25 -33.43
CA ASP A 205 37.60 -8.28 -32.08
C ASP A 205 36.07 -8.02 -32.08
N LEU A 206 35.39 -8.47 -31.03
CA LEU A 206 33.94 -8.36 -30.93
C LEU A 206 33.47 -6.91 -30.73
N GLN A 207 34.31 -5.99 -30.25
CA GLN A 207 33.95 -4.56 -30.15
C GLN A 207 33.86 -3.93 -31.55
N ARG A 208 34.85 -4.16 -32.42
CA ARG A 208 34.81 -3.76 -33.83
C ARG A 208 33.62 -4.37 -34.55
N ARG A 209 33.42 -5.68 -34.38
CA ARG A 209 32.33 -6.41 -35.04
C ARG A 209 30.93 -5.91 -34.63
N ILE A 210 30.77 -5.34 -33.43
CA ILE A 210 29.54 -4.66 -32.98
C ILE A 210 29.43 -3.25 -33.59
N GLN A 211 30.54 -2.50 -33.66
CA GLN A 211 30.60 -1.14 -34.23
C GLN A 211 30.31 -1.11 -35.73
N GLU A 212 30.71 -2.14 -36.48
CA GLU A 212 30.37 -2.33 -37.90
C GLU A 212 28.86 -2.48 -38.11
N SER A 213 28.22 -3.37 -37.36
CA SER A 213 26.77 -3.60 -37.40
C SER A 213 26.32 -4.56 -36.27
N PRO A 214 25.18 -4.30 -35.59
CA PRO A 214 24.61 -5.23 -34.62
C PRO A 214 24.42 -6.64 -35.20
N LEU A 215 24.86 -7.66 -34.45
CA LEU A 215 24.90 -9.05 -34.91
C LEU A 215 23.48 -9.62 -35.07
N ALA A 216 23.32 -10.67 -35.88
CA ALA A 216 22.08 -11.44 -35.84
C ALA A 216 21.94 -12.11 -34.45
N PRO A 217 20.73 -12.22 -33.87
CA PRO A 217 20.56 -12.77 -32.52
C PRO A 217 21.14 -14.19 -32.35
N ARG A 218 21.08 -15.01 -33.41
CA ARG A 218 21.69 -16.36 -33.44
C ARG A 218 23.20 -16.32 -33.26
N ASP A 219 23.88 -15.39 -33.92
CA ASP A 219 25.35 -15.29 -33.89
C ASP A 219 25.83 -14.69 -32.57
N ALA A 220 25.11 -13.67 -32.07
CA ALA A 220 25.33 -13.09 -30.76
C ALA A 220 25.22 -14.15 -29.64
N VAL A 221 24.17 -14.97 -29.66
CA VAL A 221 23.96 -16.08 -28.72
C VAL A 221 25.06 -17.14 -28.86
N ARG A 222 25.42 -17.52 -30.09
CA ARG A 222 26.52 -18.47 -30.37
C ARG A 222 27.86 -18.00 -29.78
N TYR A 223 28.27 -16.76 -30.06
CA TYR A 223 29.52 -16.22 -29.52
C TYR A 223 29.50 -16.16 -27.99
N VAL A 224 28.46 -15.58 -27.38
CA VAL A 224 28.42 -15.43 -25.92
C VAL A 224 28.30 -16.78 -25.20
N ARG A 225 27.65 -17.78 -25.79
CA ARG A 225 27.63 -19.17 -25.30
C ARG A 225 29.05 -19.73 -25.21
N ASP A 226 29.88 -19.53 -26.23
CA ASP A 226 31.23 -20.10 -26.28
C ASP A 226 32.23 -19.28 -25.43
N VAL A 227 32.06 -17.96 -25.34
CA VAL A 227 32.74 -17.13 -24.33
C VAL A 227 32.35 -17.59 -22.92
N ALA A 228 31.07 -17.89 -22.64
CA ALA A 228 30.63 -18.39 -21.35
C ALA A 228 31.20 -19.78 -21.01
N ARG A 229 31.45 -20.64 -22.00
CA ARG A 229 32.20 -21.90 -21.84
C ARG A 229 33.66 -21.65 -21.45
N ALA A 230 34.35 -20.75 -22.15
CA ALA A 230 35.72 -20.34 -21.84
C ALA A 230 35.84 -19.74 -20.43
N ILE A 231 34.95 -18.81 -20.07
CA ILE A 231 34.88 -18.20 -18.74
C ILE A 231 34.55 -19.24 -17.67
N HIS A 232 33.71 -20.25 -17.95
CA HIS A 232 33.48 -21.33 -17.00
C HIS A 232 34.74 -22.18 -16.75
N HIS A 233 35.50 -22.50 -17.80
CA HIS A 233 36.79 -23.19 -17.65
C HIS A 233 37.79 -22.37 -16.81
N ALA A 234 37.81 -21.05 -16.98
CA ALA A 234 38.59 -20.16 -16.11
C ALA A 234 38.12 -20.27 -14.63
N HIS A 235 36.80 -20.17 -14.38
CA HIS A 235 36.22 -20.29 -13.04
C HIS A 235 36.54 -21.62 -12.36
N GLN A 236 36.56 -22.73 -13.12
CA GLN A 236 36.94 -24.06 -12.61
C GLN A 236 38.40 -24.14 -12.15
N ASN A 237 39.30 -23.37 -12.76
CA ASN A 237 40.71 -23.27 -12.38
C ASN A 237 40.99 -22.16 -11.36
N GLY A 238 39.95 -21.59 -10.73
CA GLY A 238 40.08 -20.52 -9.73
C GLY A 238 40.32 -19.13 -10.32
N VAL A 239 40.19 -18.96 -11.64
CA VAL A 239 40.46 -17.72 -12.37
C VAL A 239 39.16 -16.96 -12.61
N LEU A 240 39.13 -15.67 -12.27
CA LEU A 240 38.06 -14.73 -12.63
C LEU A 240 38.58 -13.75 -13.68
N HIS A 241 37.73 -13.29 -14.60
CA HIS A 241 38.16 -12.38 -15.69
C HIS A 241 38.10 -10.90 -15.28
N ARG A 242 37.07 -10.48 -14.54
CA ARG A 242 36.92 -9.14 -13.92
C ARG A 242 36.80 -7.93 -14.88
N ASP A 243 37.44 -7.92 -16.06
CA ASP A 243 37.41 -6.84 -17.07
C ASP A 243 36.74 -7.28 -18.39
N LEU A 244 35.79 -8.22 -18.30
CA LEU A 244 35.20 -8.86 -19.47
C LEU A 244 34.32 -7.88 -20.27
N LYS A 245 34.68 -7.70 -21.54
CA LYS A 245 34.08 -6.75 -22.50
C LYS A 245 34.35 -7.22 -23.94
N PRO A 246 33.64 -6.70 -24.97
CA PRO A 246 33.79 -7.18 -26.34
C PRO A 246 35.22 -7.04 -26.90
N ALA A 247 35.97 -6.01 -26.49
CA ALA A 247 37.35 -5.79 -26.93
C ALA A 247 38.37 -6.83 -26.42
N ASN A 248 37.98 -7.71 -25.48
CA ASN A 248 38.82 -8.83 -24.99
C ASN A 248 38.34 -10.19 -25.55
N VAL A 249 37.42 -10.17 -26.53
CA VAL A 249 36.93 -11.35 -27.25
C VAL A 249 37.34 -11.22 -28.71
N MET A 250 38.39 -11.94 -29.09
CA MET A 250 38.83 -12.05 -30.48
C MET A 250 37.90 -13.00 -31.25
N ILE A 251 37.81 -12.82 -32.57
CA ILE A 251 37.12 -13.71 -33.52
C ILE A 251 38.14 -14.07 -34.62
N ASP A 252 38.43 -15.34 -34.80
CA ASP A 252 39.43 -15.81 -35.78
C ASP A 252 38.89 -15.96 -37.22
N GLU A 253 39.79 -16.19 -38.19
CA GLU A 253 39.45 -16.48 -39.60
C GLU A 253 38.51 -17.70 -39.80
N HIS A 254 38.30 -18.52 -38.76
CA HIS A 254 37.41 -19.69 -38.78
C HIS A 254 36.10 -19.46 -38.01
N ASP A 255 35.77 -18.19 -37.71
CA ASP A 255 34.54 -17.78 -37.03
C ASP A 255 34.41 -18.31 -35.59
N ARG A 256 35.55 -18.43 -34.89
CA ARG A 256 35.65 -18.90 -33.49
C ARG A 256 36.08 -17.78 -32.55
N ILE A 257 35.47 -17.75 -31.37
CA ILE A 257 35.85 -16.81 -30.30
C ILE A 257 37.12 -17.25 -29.59
N HIS A 258 37.94 -16.28 -29.16
CA HIS A 258 39.06 -16.50 -28.23
C HIS A 258 39.09 -15.38 -27.19
N VAL A 259 39.02 -15.74 -25.90
CA VAL A 259 39.08 -14.78 -24.79
C VAL A 259 40.54 -14.50 -24.42
N THR A 260 40.89 -13.21 -24.28
CA THR A 260 42.20 -12.73 -23.82
C THR A 260 42.04 -11.83 -22.58
N ASP A 261 43.17 -11.37 -22.02
CA ASP A 261 43.24 -10.18 -21.15
C ASP A 261 42.36 -10.26 -19.88
N PHE A 262 42.78 -11.12 -18.95
CA PHE A 262 42.03 -11.66 -17.80
C PHE A 262 41.91 -10.76 -16.55
N GLY A 263 42.10 -9.45 -16.65
CA GLY A 263 41.65 -8.36 -15.75
C GLY A 263 42.03 -8.34 -14.25
N LEU A 264 42.51 -9.43 -13.64
CA LEU A 264 43.07 -9.50 -12.27
C LEU A 264 44.12 -8.42 -11.91
N ALA A 265 44.86 -7.84 -12.87
CA ALA A 265 45.80 -6.74 -12.61
C ALA A 265 45.08 -5.41 -12.29
N LYS A 266 43.82 -5.27 -12.74
CA LYS A 266 42.95 -4.12 -12.40
C LYS A 266 42.36 -4.24 -11.01
N ARG A 267 43.21 -4.20 -9.98
CA ARG A 267 42.83 -3.45 -8.79
C ARG A 267 42.79 -1.98 -9.20
N MET A 268 41.67 -1.32 -8.93
CA MET A 268 41.58 0.13 -9.07
C MET A 268 42.46 0.75 -8.00
N ASP A 269 43.34 1.68 -8.38
CA ASP A 269 44.18 2.37 -7.42
C ASP A 269 43.31 3.22 -6.50
N SER A 270 43.37 2.97 -5.19
CA SER A 270 42.80 3.86 -4.16
C SER A 270 43.66 5.11 -3.94
N ASP A 271 44.94 5.02 -4.30
CA ASP A 271 45.99 5.96 -3.90
C ASP A 271 46.57 6.74 -5.10
N SER A 272 46.22 6.36 -6.34
CA SER A 272 46.55 7.18 -7.52
C SER A 272 45.38 8.11 -7.80
N SER A 273 45.60 9.42 -7.67
CA SER A 273 44.56 10.43 -7.83
C SER A 273 44.01 10.48 -9.25
N VAL A 274 42.77 10.96 -9.38
CA VAL A 274 42.09 11.18 -10.67
C VAL A 274 42.75 12.38 -11.38
N THR A 275 43.92 12.12 -11.95
CA THR A 275 44.78 13.11 -12.59
C THR A 275 44.18 13.53 -13.93
N GLY A 276 44.10 14.85 -14.15
CA GLY A 276 43.30 15.48 -15.19
C GLY A 276 43.80 15.29 -16.63
N THR A 277 43.74 14.07 -17.16
CA THR A 277 43.57 13.79 -18.59
C THR A 277 42.64 12.58 -18.76
N GLY A 278 41.59 12.69 -19.60
CA GLY A 278 40.54 11.68 -19.74
C GLY A 278 40.93 10.39 -20.47
N ALA A 279 42.18 9.94 -20.36
CA ALA A 279 42.81 8.98 -21.27
C ALA A 279 43.18 7.61 -20.68
N ALA A 280 42.86 7.34 -19.40
CA ALA A 280 43.29 6.12 -18.69
C ALA A 280 42.19 5.33 -17.95
N VAL A 281 41.04 5.93 -17.63
CA VAL A 281 39.94 5.22 -16.96
C VAL A 281 39.20 4.34 -17.97
N GLY A 282 39.18 3.02 -17.74
CA GLY A 282 38.48 2.07 -18.62
C GLY A 282 36.97 2.29 -18.61
N THR A 283 36.33 2.22 -19.79
CA THR A 283 34.90 2.54 -19.94
C THR A 283 34.01 1.56 -19.17
N PRO A 284 33.20 2.00 -18.19
CA PRO A 284 32.55 1.11 -17.20
C PRO A 284 31.32 0.35 -17.72
N HIS A 285 31.02 0.45 -19.02
CA HIS A 285 29.78 -0.02 -19.67
C HIS A 285 29.42 -1.51 -19.49
N TYR A 286 30.39 -2.37 -19.16
CA TYR A 286 30.22 -3.81 -18.96
C TYR A 286 30.44 -4.26 -17.50
N MET A 287 30.78 -3.32 -16.62
CA MET A 287 31.11 -3.56 -15.21
C MET A 287 29.87 -3.98 -14.40
N ALA A 288 30.03 -4.93 -13.48
CA ALA A 288 28.94 -5.37 -12.61
C ALA A 288 28.65 -4.34 -11.49
N PRO A 289 27.40 -4.23 -10.98
CA PRO A 289 27.02 -3.29 -9.92
C PRO A 289 27.91 -3.34 -8.68
N GLU A 290 28.32 -4.54 -8.25
CA GLU A 290 29.22 -4.75 -7.11
C GLU A 290 30.65 -4.26 -7.35
N GLN A 291 31.11 -4.21 -8.61
CA GLN A 291 32.40 -3.62 -8.98
C GLN A 291 32.28 -2.10 -9.12
N ALA A 292 31.17 -1.61 -9.67
CA ALA A 292 30.90 -0.18 -9.89
C ALA A 292 30.73 0.61 -8.59
N GLY A 293 30.35 -0.04 -7.49
CA GLY A 293 30.25 0.56 -6.15
C GLY A 293 31.59 0.77 -5.43
N GLY A 294 32.73 0.77 -6.13
CA GLY A 294 34.08 0.98 -5.58
C GLY A 294 34.75 -0.27 -5.00
N PHE A 295 33.99 -1.34 -4.72
CA PHE A 295 34.50 -2.57 -4.10
C PHE A 295 35.09 -3.56 -5.13
N SER A 296 36.13 -3.17 -5.87
CA SER A 296 36.71 -3.99 -6.94
C SER A 296 37.18 -5.39 -6.49
N ASP A 297 37.63 -5.55 -5.24
CA ASP A 297 37.98 -6.84 -4.64
C ASP A 297 36.78 -7.77 -4.35
N GLN A 298 35.53 -7.28 -4.44
CA GLN A 298 34.31 -8.10 -4.32
C GLN A 298 33.86 -8.73 -5.66
N ALA A 299 34.64 -8.60 -6.74
CA ALA A 299 34.34 -9.24 -8.02
C ALA A 299 34.31 -10.78 -7.89
N THR A 300 33.21 -11.41 -8.32
CA THR A 300 32.99 -12.87 -8.27
C THR A 300 32.66 -13.45 -9.64
N ARG A 301 32.49 -14.78 -9.70
CA ARG A 301 31.91 -15.47 -10.88
C ARG A 301 30.58 -14.87 -11.37
N HIS A 302 29.79 -14.26 -10.47
CA HIS A 302 28.52 -13.63 -10.80
C HIS A 302 28.71 -12.26 -11.49
N SER A 303 29.87 -11.63 -11.32
CA SER A 303 30.27 -10.39 -11.99
C SER A 303 30.61 -10.66 -13.46
N ASP A 304 31.40 -11.71 -13.73
CA ASP A 304 31.66 -12.17 -15.10
C ASP A 304 30.35 -12.60 -15.82
N VAL A 305 29.39 -13.20 -15.10
CA VAL A 305 28.04 -13.52 -15.63
C VAL A 305 27.21 -12.27 -15.99
N TYR A 306 27.35 -11.17 -15.25
CA TYR A 306 26.74 -9.89 -15.60
C TYR A 306 27.37 -9.31 -16.86
N ALA A 307 28.71 -9.32 -16.94
CA ALA A 307 29.46 -8.85 -18.10
C ALA A 307 29.11 -9.65 -19.37
N LEU A 308 28.98 -10.98 -19.29
CA LEU A 308 28.47 -11.83 -20.39
C LEU A 308 27.07 -11.38 -20.87
N GLY A 309 26.18 -11.03 -19.94
CA GLY A 309 24.86 -10.48 -20.28
C GLY A 309 24.91 -9.10 -20.93
N ALA A 310 25.81 -8.21 -20.47
CA ALA A 310 26.01 -6.89 -21.05
C ALA A 310 26.64 -6.97 -22.45
N ILE A 311 27.56 -7.92 -22.68
CA ILE A 311 28.10 -8.24 -24.02
C ILE A 311 26.99 -8.75 -24.92
N LEU A 312 26.15 -9.70 -24.48
CA LEU A 312 25.04 -10.22 -25.28
C LEU A 312 24.03 -9.12 -25.66
N PHE A 313 23.72 -8.22 -24.72
CA PHE A 313 22.92 -7.03 -24.99
C PHE A 313 23.56 -6.13 -26.05
N ALA A 314 24.87 -5.87 -25.97
CA ALA A 314 25.61 -5.06 -26.93
C ALA A 314 25.70 -5.72 -28.32
N CYS A 315 25.97 -7.02 -28.39
CA CYS A 315 25.96 -7.79 -29.64
C CYS A 315 24.63 -7.65 -30.39
N ILE A 316 23.51 -7.67 -29.66
CA ILE A 316 22.17 -7.62 -30.24
C ILE A 316 21.77 -6.18 -30.60
N THR A 317 22.05 -5.20 -29.74
CA THR A 317 21.52 -3.82 -29.87
C THR A 317 22.49 -2.79 -30.43
N GLY A 318 23.77 -3.13 -30.60
CA GLY A 318 24.83 -2.19 -31.01
C GLY A 318 25.41 -1.35 -29.86
N ARG A 319 24.83 -1.38 -28.66
CA ARG A 319 25.25 -0.54 -27.52
C ARG A 319 25.15 -1.27 -26.17
N PRO A 320 25.96 -0.91 -25.16
CA PRO A 320 25.84 -1.48 -23.82
C PRO A 320 24.47 -1.19 -23.17
N PRO A 321 24.06 -1.99 -22.16
CA PRO A 321 22.73 -1.86 -21.53
C PRO A 321 22.56 -0.55 -20.74
N ILE A 322 23.66 0.00 -20.21
CA ILE A 322 23.68 1.27 -19.47
C ILE A 322 24.88 2.08 -19.98
N MET A 323 24.62 3.34 -20.29
CA MET A 323 25.56 4.34 -20.83
C MET A 323 24.98 5.71 -20.52
N ALA A 324 25.82 6.63 -20.08
CA ALA A 324 25.48 7.98 -19.74
C ALA A 324 26.63 8.92 -20.15
N ASP A 325 26.41 10.23 -20.06
CA ASP A 325 27.31 11.23 -20.66
C ASP A 325 28.65 11.30 -19.92
N THR A 326 28.67 11.01 -18.61
CA THR A 326 29.92 10.89 -17.82
C THR A 326 30.16 9.49 -17.25
N VAL A 327 31.43 9.20 -16.94
CA VAL A 327 31.87 7.94 -16.31
C VAL A 327 31.20 7.73 -14.95
N VAL A 328 31.17 8.79 -14.11
CA VAL A 328 30.57 8.75 -12.77
C VAL A 328 29.06 8.53 -12.85
N GLN A 329 28.38 9.23 -13.77
CA GLN A 329 26.94 9.04 -14.00
C GLN A 329 26.65 7.63 -14.50
N THR A 330 27.49 7.07 -15.38
CA THR A 330 27.36 5.67 -15.85
C THR A 330 27.51 4.68 -14.71
N LEU A 331 28.48 4.85 -13.81
CA LEU A 331 28.66 4.01 -12.62
C LEU A 331 27.44 4.07 -11.68
N LEU A 332 26.93 5.27 -11.39
CA LEU A 332 25.71 5.45 -10.57
C LEU A 332 24.48 4.79 -11.20
N GLN A 333 24.31 4.88 -12.52
CA GLN A 333 23.25 4.16 -13.23
C GLN A 333 23.46 2.64 -13.20
N VAL A 334 24.70 2.15 -13.33
CA VAL A 334 25.03 0.72 -13.21
C VAL A 334 24.71 0.18 -11.82
N VAL A 335 24.88 0.97 -10.75
CA VAL A 335 24.45 0.58 -9.40
C VAL A 335 22.92 0.61 -9.26
N HIS A 336 22.27 1.74 -9.59
CA HIS A 336 20.88 1.99 -9.18
C HIS A 336 19.80 1.70 -10.24
N ASN A 337 20.05 1.94 -11.52
CA ASN A 337 19.01 1.87 -12.55
C ASN A 337 18.86 0.44 -13.11
N PRO A 338 17.64 -0.13 -13.20
CA PRO A 338 17.43 -1.42 -13.85
C PRO A 338 17.82 -1.33 -15.34
N ALA A 339 18.40 -2.41 -15.88
CA ALA A 339 18.72 -2.47 -17.30
C ALA A 339 17.43 -2.38 -18.16
N PRO A 340 17.48 -1.71 -19.32
CA PRO A 340 16.33 -1.60 -20.23
C PRO A 340 15.92 -2.96 -20.81
N SER A 341 14.65 -3.09 -21.18
CA SER A 341 14.14 -4.27 -21.89
C SER A 341 14.85 -4.41 -23.24
N LEU A 342 15.38 -5.61 -23.52
CA LEU A 342 16.00 -5.92 -24.81
C LEU A 342 15.01 -5.70 -25.97
N ARG A 343 13.74 -6.07 -25.76
CA ARG A 343 12.66 -5.92 -26.75
C ARG A 343 12.17 -4.49 -26.92
N SER A 344 12.48 -3.58 -25.98
CA SER A 344 12.22 -2.14 -26.13
C SER A 344 13.17 -1.44 -27.10
N LEU A 345 14.32 -2.06 -27.42
CA LEU A 345 15.24 -1.60 -28.46
C LEU A 345 15.18 -2.47 -29.74
N ARG A 346 14.79 -3.75 -29.61
CA ARG A 346 14.82 -4.73 -30.70
C ARG A 346 13.64 -5.70 -30.61
N ALA A 347 12.50 -5.33 -31.19
CA ALA A 347 11.22 -6.02 -30.99
C ALA A 347 11.15 -7.43 -31.64
N ASP A 348 12.02 -7.70 -32.60
CA ASP A 348 12.27 -8.98 -33.29
C ASP A 348 12.85 -10.07 -32.37
N VAL A 349 13.43 -9.69 -31.22
CA VAL A 349 14.04 -10.62 -30.27
C VAL A 349 13.00 -11.45 -29.54
N SER A 350 13.32 -12.72 -29.28
CA SER A 350 12.48 -13.68 -28.57
C SER A 350 12.30 -13.33 -27.07
N MET A 351 11.19 -13.77 -26.48
CA MET A 351 10.95 -13.65 -25.03
C MET A 351 11.99 -14.43 -24.20
N ASP A 352 12.48 -15.54 -24.73
CA ASP A 352 13.47 -16.39 -24.07
C ASP A 352 14.82 -15.68 -23.98
N LEU A 353 15.28 -15.07 -25.07
CA LEU A 353 16.54 -14.32 -25.11
C LEU A 353 16.48 -13.04 -24.26
N GLU A 354 15.33 -12.36 -24.23
CA GLU A 354 15.09 -11.28 -23.25
C GLU A 354 15.17 -11.81 -21.80
N THR A 355 14.59 -12.98 -21.52
CA THR A 355 14.60 -13.59 -20.18
C THR A 355 16.02 -13.98 -19.74
N ILE A 356 16.83 -14.53 -20.66
CA ILE A 356 18.25 -14.85 -20.40
C ILE A 356 19.04 -13.58 -20.07
N VAL A 357 18.94 -12.54 -20.90
CA VAL A 357 19.68 -11.29 -20.73
C VAL A 357 19.24 -10.54 -19.46
N ALA A 358 17.93 -10.48 -19.19
CA ALA A 358 17.39 -9.86 -17.98
C ALA A 358 17.86 -10.56 -16.70
N LYS A 359 18.04 -11.89 -16.73
CA LYS A 359 18.58 -12.67 -15.60
C LYS A 359 20.07 -12.42 -15.38
N CYS A 360 20.87 -12.24 -16.44
CA CYS A 360 22.28 -11.85 -16.29
C CYS A 360 22.42 -10.44 -15.69
N LEU A 361 21.55 -9.50 -16.10
CA LEU A 361 21.60 -8.09 -15.71
C LEU A 361 20.85 -7.79 -14.39
N GLU A 362 20.55 -8.81 -13.58
CA GLU A 362 20.05 -8.63 -12.22
C GLU A 362 21.06 -7.88 -11.35
N LYS A 363 20.61 -6.90 -10.56
CA LYS A 363 21.50 -6.13 -9.69
C LYS A 363 22.06 -6.98 -8.54
N ASP A 364 21.21 -7.79 -7.93
CA ASP A 364 21.58 -8.78 -6.92
C ASP A 364 22.31 -9.97 -7.56
N PRO A 365 23.60 -10.22 -7.23
CA PRO A 365 24.36 -11.35 -7.78
C PRO A 365 23.70 -12.72 -7.57
N LYS A 366 22.93 -12.89 -6.48
CA LYS A 366 22.24 -14.16 -6.15
C LYS A 366 21.03 -14.44 -7.02
N LYS A 367 20.59 -13.49 -7.86
CA LYS A 367 19.49 -13.65 -8.83
C LYS A 367 19.97 -13.92 -10.26
N ARG A 368 21.28 -13.81 -10.51
CA ARG A 368 21.94 -14.16 -11.78
C ARG A 368 22.04 -15.68 -11.94
N TYR A 369 22.75 -16.16 -12.96
CA TYR A 369 23.12 -17.57 -13.05
C TYR A 369 24.21 -17.92 -12.03
N ASP A 370 24.15 -19.12 -11.45
CA ASP A 370 25.16 -19.61 -10.49
C ASP A 370 26.55 -19.83 -11.09
N SER A 371 26.64 -20.01 -12.40
CA SER A 371 27.88 -20.17 -13.15
C SER A 371 27.70 -19.80 -14.61
N ALA A 372 28.82 -19.52 -15.29
CA ALA A 372 28.81 -19.30 -16.74
C ALA A 372 28.39 -20.55 -17.53
N SER A 373 28.57 -21.78 -16.99
CA SER A 373 27.97 -23.00 -17.58
C SER A 373 26.46 -22.91 -17.67
N LYS A 374 25.79 -22.50 -16.59
CA LYS A 374 24.32 -22.42 -16.56
C LYS A 374 23.76 -21.35 -17.51
N LEU A 375 24.55 -20.32 -17.82
CA LEU A 375 24.25 -19.39 -18.91
C LEU A 375 24.47 -20.03 -20.29
N ALA A 376 25.59 -20.70 -20.52
CA ALA A 376 25.87 -21.40 -21.77
C ALA A 376 24.84 -22.52 -22.09
N GLU A 377 24.33 -23.21 -21.07
CA GLU A 377 23.28 -24.23 -21.18
C GLU A 377 21.94 -23.64 -21.67
N ASP A 378 21.50 -22.50 -21.12
CA ASP A 378 20.28 -21.81 -21.56
C ASP A 378 20.44 -21.14 -22.93
N LEU A 379 21.64 -20.63 -23.25
CA LEU A 379 21.96 -20.12 -24.59
C LEU A 379 21.96 -21.23 -25.65
N GLU A 380 22.49 -22.41 -25.33
CA GLU A 380 22.44 -23.58 -26.22
C GLU A 380 21.01 -24.11 -26.38
N ALA A 381 20.24 -24.18 -25.28
CA ALA A 381 18.82 -24.52 -25.35
C ALA A 381 18.05 -23.57 -26.29
N HIS A 382 18.33 -22.26 -26.22
CA HIS A 382 17.73 -21.29 -27.12
C HIS A 382 18.13 -21.48 -28.60
N LEU A 383 19.40 -21.80 -28.91
CA LEU A 383 19.86 -22.09 -30.27
C LEU A 383 19.22 -23.36 -30.86
N GLU A 384 18.96 -24.36 -30.02
CA GLU A 384 18.35 -25.64 -30.39
C GLU A 384 16.80 -25.60 -30.36
N GLY A 385 16.19 -24.47 -29.99
CA GLY A 385 14.73 -24.34 -29.86
C GLY A 385 14.12 -25.14 -28.70
N ARG A 386 14.93 -25.52 -27.71
CA ARG A 386 14.49 -26.21 -26.49
C ARG A 386 14.07 -25.21 -25.40
N PRO A 387 13.16 -25.58 -24.48
CA PRO A 387 12.80 -24.74 -23.34
C PRO A 387 14.03 -24.38 -22.48
N ILE A 388 14.15 -23.09 -22.16
CA ILE A 388 15.18 -22.55 -21.26
C ILE A 388 14.82 -22.81 -19.77
N ALA A 389 15.83 -22.92 -18.90
CA ALA A 389 15.63 -23.07 -17.46
C ALA A 389 15.32 -21.75 -16.75
N ALA A 390 15.82 -20.62 -17.26
CA ALA A 390 15.48 -19.29 -16.78
C ALA A 390 13.98 -18.98 -16.99
N ARG A 391 13.28 -18.64 -15.89
CA ARG A 391 11.86 -18.28 -15.91
C ARG A 391 11.69 -16.75 -15.92
N PRO A 392 10.74 -16.19 -16.67
CA PRO A 392 10.47 -14.75 -16.65
C PRO A 392 9.98 -14.30 -15.25
N ARG A 393 10.39 -13.11 -14.80
CA ARG A 393 9.93 -12.52 -13.53
C ARG A 393 8.39 -12.51 -13.47
N SER A 394 7.82 -12.94 -12.35
CA SER A 394 6.38 -12.99 -12.16
C SER A 394 5.73 -11.59 -12.16
N MET A 395 4.50 -11.52 -12.69
CA MET A 395 3.75 -10.27 -12.81
C MET A 395 3.61 -9.45 -11.51
N PRO A 396 3.30 -10.03 -10.32
CA PRO A 396 3.25 -9.23 -9.09
C PRO A 396 4.58 -8.60 -8.70
N VAL A 397 5.73 -9.27 -8.96
CA VAL A 397 7.06 -8.69 -8.69
C VAL A 397 7.36 -7.54 -9.64
N LYS A 398 7.00 -7.66 -10.93
CA LYS A 398 7.12 -6.55 -11.90
C LYS A 398 6.25 -5.35 -11.49
N LEU A 399 5.02 -5.58 -11.04
CA LEU A 399 4.10 -4.53 -10.58
C LEU A 399 4.62 -3.86 -9.31
N TRP A 400 5.12 -4.61 -8.34
CA TRP A 400 5.68 -4.06 -7.11
C TRP A 400 6.93 -3.21 -7.39
N GLN A 401 7.88 -3.70 -8.19
CA GLN A 401 9.07 -2.92 -8.59
C GLN A 401 8.70 -1.65 -9.38
N TRP A 402 7.60 -1.67 -10.15
CA TRP A 402 7.10 -0.46 -10.80
C TRP A 402 6.47 0.53 -9.83
N LEU A 403 5.75 0.04 -8.81
CA LEU A 403 5.16 0.86 -7.73
C LEU A 403 6.23 1.47 -6.81
N GLU A 404 7.33 0.77 -6.54
CA GLU A 404 8.52 1.34 -5.87
C GLU A 404 9.12 2.54 -6.64
N GLY A 405 8.83 2.66 -7.94
CA GLY A 405 9.18 3.82 -8.79
C GLY A 405 8.19 5.00 -8.70
N VAL A 406 7.10 4.91 -7.93
CA VAL A 406 6.18 6.03 -7.69
C VAL A 406 6.75 6.92 -6.56
N PRO A 407 6.91 8.24 -6.73
CA PRO A 407 7.64 9.06 -5.76
C PRO A 407 7.10 9.05 -4.33
N LEU A 408 5.78 9.03 -4.16
CA LEU A 408 5.17 8.94 -2.83
C LEU A 408 5.41 7.56 -2.17
N VAL A 409 5.45 6.49 -2.96
CA VAL A 409 5.74 5.13 -2.48
C VAL A 409 7.23 4.99 -2.13
N ALA A 410 8.12 5.54 -2.96
CA ALA A 410 9.55 5.59 -2.67
C ALA A 410 9.83 6.33 -1.35
N ALA A 411 9.20 7.50 -1.14
CA ALA A 411 9.29 8.25 0.11
C ALA A 411 8.80 7.45 1.34
N LEU A 412 7.64 6.79 1.23
CA LEU A 412 7.11 5.92 2.29
C LEU A 412 7.97 4.66 2.55
N SER A 413 8.72 4.19 1.55
CA SER A 413 9.69 3.09 1.66
C SER A 413 11.14 3.53 1.97
N GLY A 414 11.36 4.81 2.30
CA GLY A 414 12.67 5.34 2.68
C GLY A 414 13.71 5.49 1.57
N ARG A 415 13.30 5.41 0.29
CA ARG A 415 14.22 5.58 -0.86
C ARG A 415 14.14 7.00 -1.44
N ARG A 416 15.28 7.68 -1.53
CA ARG A 416 15.43 8.89 -2.38
C ARG A 416 15.51 8.43 -3.85
N MET A 417 14.68 8.99 -4.72
CA MET A 417 14.77 8.83 -6.18
C MET A 417 15.24 10.13 -6.83
N VAL A 418 16.15 10.01 -7.81
CA VAL A 418 16.74 11.17 -8.52
C VAL A 418 15.95 11.54 -9.79
N HIS A 419 15.35 10.55 -10.49
CA HIS A 419 14.53 10.78 -11.68
C HIS A 419 13.23 9.97 -11.65
N THR A 420 12.18 10.48 -12.30
CA THR A 420 10.83 9.91 -12.27
C THR A 420 10.18 9.94 -13.66
N SER A 421 9.53 8.85 -14.08
CA SER A 421 8.89 8.79 -15.39
C SER A 421 7.65 9.67 -15.46
N VAL A 422 7.27 10.11 -16.67
CA VAL A 422 5.98 10.77 -16.92
C VAL A 422 4.81 9.88 -16.46
N SER A 423 4.91 8.56 -16.64
CA SER A 423 3.89 7.60 -16.19
C SER A 423 3.77 7.56 -14.67
N HIS A 424 4.87 7.56 -13.94
CA HIS A 424 4.89 7.60 -12.47
C HIS A 424 4.31 8.90 -11.92
N ARG A 425 4.63 10.05 -12.55
CA ARG A 425 4.06 11.36 -12.19
C ARG A 425 2.55 11.44 -12.45
N ARG A 426 2.06 10.91 -13.59
CA ARG A 426 0.62 10.81 -13.90
C ARG A 426 -0.11 9.91 -12.89
N PHE A 427 0.48 8.77 -12.52
CA PHE A 427 -0.09 7.87 -11.51
C PHE A 427 -0.16 8.51 -10.12
N GLN A 428 0.91 9.19 -9.68
CA GLN A 428 0.92 9.94 -8.43
C GLN A 428 -0.16 11.03 -8.40
N ALA A 429 -0.33 11.80 -9.49
CA ALA A 429 -1.36 12.83 -9.59
C ALA A 429 -2.78 12.25 -9.47
N ALA A 430 -3.05 11.11 -10.15
CA ALA A 430 -4.33 10.42 -10.03
C ALA A 430 -4.59 9.87 -8.61
N MET A 431 -3.55 9.35 -7.95
CA MET A 431 -3.65 8.84 -6.57
C MET A 431 -3.90 9.96 -5.55
N LEU A 432 -3.24 11.11 -5.69
CA LEU A 432 -3.48 12.29 -4.85
C LEU A 432 -4.87 12.89 -5.09
N LEU A 433 -5.34 12.92 -6.33
CA LEU A 433 -6.71 13.33 -6.67
C LEU A 433 -7.76 12.40 -6.03
N LEU A 434 -7.55 11.09 -6.09
CA LEU A 434 -8.43 10.11 -5.44
C LEU A 434 -8.48 10.32 -3.92
N LEU A 435 -7.33 10.53 -3.29
CA LEU A 435 -7.21 10.77 -1.85
C LEU A 435 -7.91 12.07 -1.42
N LEU A 436 -7.82 13.12 -2.24
CA LEU A 436 -8.52 14.39 -2.02
C LEU A 436 -10.04 14.28 -2.23
N LEU A 437 -10.50 13.41 -3.13
CA LEU A 437 -11.93 13.15 -3.37
C LEU A 437 -12.57 12.21 -2.33
N THR A 438 -11.77 11.42 -1.62
CA THR A 438 -12.28 10.43 -0.64
C THR A 438 -13.22 11.03 0.43
N PRO A 439 -12.92 12.17 1.10
CA PRO A 439 -13.83 12.77 2.07
C PRO A 439 -15.16 13.25 1.45
N PHE A 440 -15.16 13.73 0.20
CA PHE A 440 -16.38 14.14 -0.49
C PHE A 440 -17.25 12.93 -0.86
N ALA A 441 -16.64 11.83 -1.31
CA ALA A 441 -17.34 10.57 -1.55
C ALA A 441 -17.93 10.00 -0.24
N ALA A 442 -17.16 10.00 0.86
CA ALA A 442 -17.64 9.54 2.17
C ALA A 442 -18.79 10.41 2.70
N ALA A 443 -18.71 11.73 2.54
CA ALA A 443 -19.80 12.65 2.90
C ALA A 443 -21.06 12.40 2.05
N GLY A 444 -20.92 12.24 0.73
CA GLY A 444 -22.03 11.94 -0.18
C GLY A 444 -22.72 10.61 0.16
N ILE A 445 -21.95 9.56 0.44
CA ILE A 445 -22.47 8.25 0.88
C ILE A 445 -23.19 8.39 2.23
N SER A 446 -22.62 9.13 3.19
CA SER A 446 -23.24 9.36 4.51
C SER A 446 -24.57 10.12 4.42
N VAL A 447 -24.65 11.16 3.58
CA VAL A 447 -25.90 11.91 3.31
C VAL A 447 -26.95 11.01 2.67
N LEU A 448 -26.57 10.19 1.67
CA LEU A 448 -27.49 9.26 1.01
C LEU A 448 -27.98 8.17 1.96
N TRP A 449 -27.09 7.61 2.78
CA TRP A 449 -27.41 6.59 3.79
C TRP A 449 -28.38 7.12 4.84
N ASN A 450 -28.13 8.30 5.41
CA ASN A 450 -29.01 8.92 6.39
C ASN A 450 -30.39 9.24 5.79
N ARG A 451 -30.44 9.75 4.55
CA ARG A 451 -31.71 10.02 3.85
C ARG A 451 -32.52 8.75 3.61
N ASN A 452 -31.88 7.62 3.32
CA ASN A 452 -32.54 6.32 3.12
C ASN A 452 -32.86 5.59 4.45
N ARG A 453 -32.33 6.06 5.59
CA ARG A 453 -32.68 5.56 6.93
C ARG A 453 -33.91 6.27 7.51
N ASP A 454 -34.02 7.59 7.28
CA ASP A 454 -35.06 8.41 7.89
C ASP A 454 -36.39 8.43 7.12
N SER A 455 -36.40 7.94 5.87
CA SER A 455 -37.58 7.82 5.00
C SER A 455 -38.63 6.81 5.49
N ILE A 456 -39.91 7.06 5.19
CA ILE A 456 -41.03 6.17 5.51
C ILE A 456 -40.82 4.79 4.84
N PRO A 457 -40.92 3.66 5.58
CA PRO A 457 -40.80 2.33 4.99
C PRO A 457 -42.03 1.98 4.15
N ALA A 458 -41.84 1.18 3.09
CA ALA A 458 -42.91 0.79 2.17
C ALA A 458 -44.05 -0.02 2.83
N THR A 459 -43.76 -0.66 3.97
CA THR A 459 -44.73 -1.34 4.84
C THR A 459 -44.59 -0.81 6.26
N VAL A 460 -45.69 -0.37 6.86
CA VAL A 460 -45.76 0.09 8.26
C VAL A 460 -46.69 -0.83 9.05
N ALA A 461 -46.13 -1.61 9.97
CA ALA A 461 -46.93 -2.37 10.92
C ALA A 461 -47.25 -1.51 12.16
N ILE A 462 -48.49 -1.57 12.64
CA ILE A 462 -49.00 -0.81 13.79
C ILE A 462 -49.67 -1.80 14.75
N ALA A 463 -49.35 -1.78 16.03
CA ALA A 463 -50.12 -2.58 16.98
C ALA A 463 -51.50 -1.94 17.24
N GLY A 464 -52.54 -2.75 17.34
CA GLY A 464 -53.88 -2.34 17.72
C GLY A 464 -54.09 -2.44 19.24
N GLY A 465 -55.17 -3.10 19.61
CA GLY A 465 -55.46 -3.53 20.98
C GLY A 465 -56.30 -4.80 20.95
N LEU A 466 -57.09 -5.00 22.01
CA LEU A 466 -58.15 -5.99 22.00
C LEU A 466 -59.15 -5.72 20.86
N GLU A 467 -59.81 -6.78 20.40
CA GLU A 467 -60.92 -6.70 19.45
C GLU A 467 -62.02 -5.76 19.99
N ASP A 468 -62.59 -4.93 19.10
CA ASP A 468 -63.49 -3.81 19.43
C ASP A 468 -62.95 -2.74 20.42
N GLY A 469 -61.65 -2.76 20.75
CA GLY A 469 -61.01 -1.78 21.63
C GLY A 469 -60.58 -0.47 20.94
N VAL A 470 -60.62 0.64 21.68
CA VAL A 470 -60.26 2.00 21.19
C VAL A 470 -58.86 2.05 20.58
N TYR A 471 -57.90 1.30 21.13
CA TYR A 471 -56.54 1.22 20.57
C TYR A 471 -56.53 0.60 19.16
N ASN A 472 -57.42 -0.36 18.88
CA ASN A 472 -57.55 -0.96 17.57
C ASN A 472 -58.21 0.01 16.57
N GLU A 473 -59.25 0.74 17.00
CA GLU A 473 -59.90 1.79 16.20
C GLU A 473 -58.93 2.91 15.82
N VAL A 474 -58.15 3.42 16.78
CA VAL A 474 -57.13 4.44 16.56
C VAL A 474 -56.07 3.96 15.58
N SER A 475 -55.53 2.76 15.78
CA SER A 475 -54.52 2.19 14.88
C SER A 475 -55.06 1.92 13.47
N ALA A 476 -56.33 1.52 13.32
CA ALA A 476 -56.99 1.39 12.02
C ALA A 476 -57.11 2.74 11.29
N LYS A 477 -57.49 3.81 11.99
CA LYS A 477 -57.57 5.15 11.39
C LYS A 477 -56.21 5.77 11.08
N ILE A 478 -55.17 5.48 11.87
CA ILE A 478 -53.77 5.84 11.55
C ILE A 478 -53.33 5.09 10.28
N ALA A 479 -53.61 3.79 10.18
CA ALA A 479 -53.30 2.97 9.01
C ALA A 479 -53.99 3.49 7.73
N GLU A 480 -55.31 3.75 7.78
CA GLU A 480 -56.09 4.31 6.67
C GLU A 480 -55.53 5.66 6.19
N ARG A 481 -55.15 6.55 7.12
CA ARG A 481 -54.57 7.85 6.78
C ARG A 481 -53.13 7.76 6.25
N LEU A 482 -52.34 6.78 6.70
CA LEU A 482 -51.02 6.50 6.12
C LEU A 482 -51.14 5.98 4.68
N ILE A 483 -52.05 5.05 4.40
CA ILE A 483 -52.33 4.56 3.04
C ILE A 483 -52.72 5.74 2.14
N SER A 484 -53.75 6.51 2.54
CA SER A 484 -54.35 7.54 1.68
C SER A 484 -53.48 8.78 1.47
N ARG A 485 -52.64 9.17 2.45
CA ARG A 485 -51.74 10.35 2.34
C ARG A 485 -50.36 10.00 1.80
N TYR A 486 -49.75 8.89 2.24
CA TYR A 486 -48.35 8.54 1.93
C TYR A 486 -48.19 7.33 1.01
N HIS A 487 -49.28 6.67 0.61
CA HIS A 487 -49.28 5.57 -0.36
C HIS A 487 -48.42 4.36 0.08
N VAL A 488 -48.26 4.18 1.39
CA VAL A 488 -47.55 3.04 2.00
C VAL A 488 -48.50 1.89 2.30
N THR A 489 -47.99 0.66 2.31
CA THR A 489 -48.74 -0.50 2.82
C THR A 489 -48.80 -0.43 4.33
N THR A 490 -49.95 -0.71 4.94
CA THR A 490 -50.08 -0.76 6.41
C THR A 490 -50.73 -2.05 6.87
N ALA A 491 -50.31 -2.55 8.03
CA ALA A 491 -50.96 -3.66 8.72
C ALA A 491 -51.24 -3.28 10.18
N VAL A 492 -52.46 -3.53 10.66
CA VAL A 492 -52.82 -3.38 12.07
C VAL A 492 -52.84 -4.77 12.71
N THR A 493 -52.00 -4.97 13.72
CA THR A 493 -51.85 -6.25 14.42
C THR A 493 -52.61 -6.19 15.74
N ALA A 494 -53.71 -6.94 15.86
CA ALA A 494 -54.46 -7.07 17.11
C ALA A 494 -53.57 -7.61 18.25
N SER A 495 -53.84 -7.19 19.48
CA SER A 495 -52.92 -7.43 20.61
C SER A 495 -53.63 -7.55 21.96
N ASN A 496 -52.91 -8.04 22.95
CA ASN A 496 -53.39 -8.21 24.33
C ASN A 496 -53.29 -6.92 25.17
N GLY A 497 -53.00 -5.77 24.55
CA GLY A 497 -52.92 -4.46 25.19
C GLY A 497 -51.49 -3.94 25.40
N SER A 498 -51.33 -3.00 26.33
CA SER A 498 -50.14 -2.15 26.47
C SER A 498 -48.79 -2.89 26.57
N ILE A 499 -48.70 -4.03 27.28
CA ILE A 499 -47.43 -4.76 27.42
C ILE A 499 -47.10 -5.55 26.15
N ASP A 500 -48.08 -6.19 25.52
CA ASP A 500 -47.92 -6.83 24.20
C ASP A 500 -47.48 -5.79 23.15
N ASN A 501 -48.11 -4.62 23.15
CA ASN A 501 -47.75 -3.49 22.28
C ASN A 501 -46.33 -2.96 22.51
N ARG A 502 -45.85 -2.92 23.76
CA ARG A 502 -44.48 -2.56 24.12
C ARG A 502 -43.49 -3.61 23.60
N ASP A 503 -43.77 -4.88 23.88
CA ASP A 503 -42.86 -5.97 23.57
C ASP A 503 -42.76 -6.16 22.04
N ARG A 504 -43.85 -5.92 21.29
CA ARG A 504 -43.84 -5.89 19.81
C ARG A 504 -43.05 -4.73 19.20
N LEU A 505 -43.06 -3.55 19.83
CA LEU A 505 -42.15 -2.47 19.42
C LEU A 505 -40.71 -2.93 19.59
N LEU A 506 -40.34 -3.44 20.78
CA LEU A 506 -38.98 -3.87 21.09
C LEU A 506 -38.48 -4.95 20.12
N HIS A 507 -39.31 -5.95 19.79
CA HIS A 507 -38.98 -7.02 18.83
C HIS A 507 -39.08 -6.62 17.34
N HIS A 508 -39.32 -5.33 17.02
CA HIS A 508 -39.51 -4.81 15.66
C HIS A 508 -40.72 -5.41 14.88
N GLU A 509 -41.68 -6.05 15.54
CA GLU A 509 -42.92 -6.53 14.87
C GLU A 509 -43.78 -5.37 14.36
N VAL A 510 -43.74 -4.23 15.06
CA VAL A 510 -44.50 -3.02 14.73
C VAL A 510 -43.59 -1.78 14.79
N SER A 511 -43.95 -0.75 14.04
CA SER A 511 -43.22 0.53 13.98
C SER A 511 -43.85 1.62 14.86
N LEU A 512 -45.14 1.47 15.18
CA LEU A 512 -45.97 2.37 15.99
C LEU A 512 -46.91 1.53 16.86
N ALA A 513 -47.19 1.95 18.08
CA ALA A 513 -48.15 1.26 18.95
C ALA A 513 -48.81 2.19 19.99
N PRO A 514 -50.15 2.14 20.19
CA PRO A 514 -50.83 2.83 21.28
C PRO A 514 -50.61 2.05 22.60
N MET A 515 -50.23 2.73 23.68
CA MET A 515 -50.05 2.10 25.00
C MET A 515 -50.12 3.11 26.13
N GLN A 516 -50.41 2.63 27.33
CA GLN A 516 -50.42 3.47 28.54
C GLN A 516 -49.01 3.94 28.93
N ALA A 517 -48.94 5.07 29.64
CA ALA A 517 -47.72 5.63 30.23
C ALA A 517 -46.87 4.61 31.02
N SER A 518 -47.53 3.67 31.70
CA SER A 518 -46.91 2.57 32.45
C SER A 518 -46.09 1.59 31.60
N ALA A 519 -46.40 1.47 30.30
CA ALA A 519 -45.72 0.60 29.34
C ALA A 519 -44.66 1.33 28.49
N VAL A 520 -44.65 2.66 28.45
CA VAL A 520 -43.58 3.43 27.79
C VAL A 520 -42.37 3.54 28.73
N ASN A 521 -41.63 2.44 28.90
CA ASN A 521 -40.46 2.36 29.78
C ASN A 521 -39.21 1.76 29.10
N GLY A 522 -38.03 2.17 29.59
CA GLY A 522 -36.72 1.80 29.05
C GLY A 522 -36.17 2.75 27.98
N ASP A 523 -34.86 2.69 27.75
CA ASP A 523 -34.11 3.65 26.89
C ASP A 523 -34.28 3.41 25.37
N GLU A 524 -35.01 2.37 24.96
CA GLU A 524 -35.27 2.06 23.53
C GLU A 524 -36.58 2.64 23.00
N LEU A 525 -37.52 3.03 23.87
CA LEU A 525 -38.87 3.45 23.51
C LEU A 525 -39.10 4.94 23.76
N CYS A 526 -39.89 5.55 22.88
CA CYS A 526 -40.15 6.98 22.89
C CYS A 526 -41.61 7.30 22.56
N VAL A 527 -42.08 8.44 23.07
CA VAL A 527 -43.42 8.96 22.77
C VAL A 527 -43.40 9.64 21.41
N VAL A 528 -44.35 9.28 20.55
CA VAL A 528 -44.71 10.04 19.34
C VAL A 528 -45.68 11.15 19.73
N ALA A 529 -46.81 10.79 20.35
CA ALA A 529 -47.85 11.73 20.76
C ALA A 529 -48.64 11.23 21.98
N PRO A 530 -49.12 12.11 22.88
CA PRO A 530 -50.24 11.78 23.77
C PRO A 530 -51.52 11.65 22.94
N LEU A 531 -52.26 10.56 23.16
CA LEU A 531 -53.53 10.28 22.47
C LEU A 531 -54.71 10.79 23.32
N PHE A 532 -55.05 10.11 24.40
CA PHE A 532 -56.20 10.45 25.25
C PHE A 532 -55.98 9.98 26.69
N TYR A 533 -56.89 10.35 27.58
CA TYR A 533 -56.83 10.00 28.99
C TYR A 533 -57.73 8.82 29.34
N GLU A 534 -57.19 7.90 30.13
CA GLU A 534 -57.90 6.71 30.59
C GLU A 534 -58.07 6.80 32.10
N ALA A 535 -59.32 6.78 32.57
CA ALA A 535 -59.64 6.88 33.99
C ALA A 535 -59.71 5.48 34.61
N VAL A 536 -59.34 5.36 35.89
CA VAL A 536 -59.59 4.16 36.67
C VAL A 536 -61.03 4.19 37.16
N HIS A 537 -61.71 3.07 36.95
CA HIS A 537 -63.08 2.81 37.36
C HIS A 537 -63.01 1.61 38.29
N VAL A 538 -63.18 1.85 39.59
CA VAL A 538 -63.41 0.79 40.57
C VAL A 538 -64.91 0.59 40.63
N LEU A 539 -65.39 -0.52 40.09
CA LEU A 539 -66.78 -0.92 40.16
C LEU A 539 -66.97 -1.86 41.35
N ALA A 540 -68.07 -1.71 42.08
CA ALA A 540 -68.59 -2.69 43.04
C ALA A 540 -70.00 -3.11 42.61
N ARG A 541 -70.39 -4.36 42.85
CA ARG A 541 -71.78 -4.78 42.63
C ARG A 541 -72.69 -4.21 43.71
N HIS A 542 -73.92 -3.82 43.33
CA HIS A 542 -74.94 -3.31 44.28
C HIS A 542 -75.43 -4.36 45.29
N ASP A 543 -75.20 -5.65 45.04
CA ASP A 543 -75.47 -6.76 45.96
C ASP A 543 -74.22 -7.21 46.77
N SER A 544 -73.11 -6.47 46.67
CA SER A 544 -71.94 -6.62 47.55
C SER A 544 -71.98 -5.62 48.71
N GLU A 545 -71.23 -5.89 49.79
CA GLU A 545 -71.07 -4.95 50.93
C GLU A 545 -70.04 -3.83 50.64
N ILE A 546 -69.50 -3.76 49.43
CA ILE A 546 -68.38 -2.88 49.05
C ILE A 546 -68.88 -1.46 48.76
N THR A 547 -68.50 -0.51 49.60
CA THR A 547 -68.82 0.93 49.46
C THR A 547 -67.58 1.81 49.26
N SER A 548 -66.41 1.29 49.64
CA SER A 548 -65.14 1.99 49.70
C SER A 548 -63.97 1.03 49.39
N LEU A 549 -62.78 1.59 49.14
CA LEU A 549 -61.58 0.80 48.83
C LEU A 549 -61.09 -0.08 50.00
N THR A 550 -61.44 0.26 51.24
CA THR A 550 -61.13 -0.55 52.43
C THR A 550 -62.01 -1.78 52.56
N ASP A 551 -63.08 -1.88 51.78
CA ASP A 551 -64.05 -2.97 51.82
C ASP A 551 -63.70 -4.08 50.80
N LEU A 552 -62.65 -3.88 49.98
CA LEU A 552 -62.19 -4.86 48.99
C LEU A 552 -61.57 -6.15 49.56
N PRO A 553 -60.80 -6.16 50.69
CA PRO A 553 -60.16 -7.37 51.20
C PRO A 553 -61.13 -8.53 51.45
N GLY A 554 -60.78 -9.72 50.95
CA GLY A 554 -61.60 -10.94 51.07
C GLY A 554 -62.68 -11.12 49.98
N HIS A 555 -62.95 -10.12 49.16
CA HIS A 555 -63.88 -10.20 48.03
C HIS A 555 -63.23 -10.68 46.73
N ARG A 556 -64.04 -11.18 45.78
CA ARG A 556 -63.60 -11.46 44.40
C ARG A 556 -63.43 -10.13 43.65
N VAL A 557 -62.22 -9.82 43.18
CA VAL A 557 -61.95 -8.60 42.41
C VAL A 557 -61.41 -8.91 41.02
N ALA A 558 -62.19 -8.57 40.00
CA ALA A 558 -61.80 -8.68 38.61
C ALA A 558 -60.72 -7.64 38.25
N VAL A 559 -59.61 -8.13 37.68
CA VAL A 559 -58.58 -7.32 37.02
C VAL A 559 -58.48 -7.70 35.55
N GLY A 560 -57.89 -6.81 34.76
CA GLY A 560 -57.78 -7.01 33.32
C GLY A 560 -56.90 -8.21 32.92
N PRO A 561 -56.98 -8.64 31.66
CA PRO A 561 -56.14 -9.71 31.11
C PRO A 561 -54.65 -9.53 31.43
N VAL A 562 -53.90 -10.64 31.49
CA VAL A 562 -52.44 -10.63 31.64
C VAL A 562 -51.82 -9.79 30.52
N GLY A 563 -50.96 -8.82 30.88
CA GLY A 563 -50.35 -7.89 29.92
C GLY A 563 -51.22 -6.69 29.49
N SER A 564 -52.48 -6.61 29.95
CA SER A 564 -53.31 -5.43 29.71
C SER A 564 -52.83 -4.22 30.53
N GLY A 565 -52.96 -3.02 29.95
CA GLY A 565 -52.66 -1.77 30.66
C GLY A 565 -53.55 -1.60 31.90
N SER A 566 -54.86 -1.87 31.75
CA SER A 566 -55.84 -1.83 32.85
C SER A 566 -55.39 -2.64 34.07
N ARG A 567 -54.77 -3.82 33.88
CA ARG A 567 -54.19 -4.58 34.99
C ARG A 567 -52.94 -3.92 35.56
N ALA A 568 -52.01 -3.43 34.74
CA ALA A 568 -50.83 -2.74 35.24
C ALA A 568 -51.19 -1.52 36.11
N THR A 569 -52.22 -0.76 35.73
CA THR A 569 -52.77 0.33 36.56
C THR A 569 -53.50 -0.18 37.82
N ALA A 570 -54.23 -1.30 37.75
CA ALA A 570 -54.86 -1.88 38.92
C ALA A 570 -53.84 -2.34 39.98
N GLU A 571 -52.74 -2.99 39.56
CA GLU A 571 -51.68 -3.41 40.50
C GLU A 571 -50.98 -2.19 41.13
N MET A 572 -50.78 -1.07 40.41
CA MET A 572 -50.29 0.20 41.00
C MET A 572 -51.26 0.77 42.04
N LEU A 573 -52.57 0.75 41.76
CA LEU A 573 -53.58 1.17 42.73
C LEU A 573 -53.55 0.29 43.98
N PHE A 574 -53.37 -1.02 43.84
CA PHE A 574 -53.27 -1.94 44.97
C PHE A 574 -51.96 -1.79 45.77
N ASP A 575 -50.83 -1.54 45.10
CA ASP A 575 -49.52 -1.26 45.71
C ASP A 575 -49.58 0.00 46.59
N SER A 576 -50.18 1.08 46.08
CA SER A 576 -50.45 2.32 46.84
C SER A 576 -51.42 2.16 48.04
N LEU A 577 -52.05 1.00 48.21
CA LEU A 577 -53.06 0.71 49.23
C LEU A 577 -52.65 -0.46 50.14
N ASP A 578 -51.41 -0.95 50.03
CA ASP A 578 -50.90 -2.16 50.72
C ASP A 578 -51.72 -3.45 50.45
N LEU A 579 -52.50 -3.48 49.37
CA LEU A 579 -53.39 -4.59 49.00
C LEU A 579 -52.61 -5.70 48.25
N THR A 580 -51.82 -6.47 49.00
CA THR A 580 -51.04 -7.58 48.44
C THR A 580 -51.92 -8.67 47.79
N PRO A 581 -51.37 -9.51 46.88
CA PRO A 581 -52.11 -10.63 46.30
C PRO A 581 -52.61 -11.69 47.31
N GLU A 582 -52.06 -11.70 48.53
CA GLU A 582 -52.50 -12.58 49.64
C GLU A 582 -53.71 -12.00 50.37
N VAL A 583 -53.80 -10.67 50.49
CA VAL A 583 -54.93 -9.94 51.11
C VAL A 583 -56.10 -9.79 50.13
N LEU A 584 -55.79 -9.64 48.84
CA LEU A 584 -56.77 -9.43 47.78
C LEU A 584 -56.44 -10.30 46.55
N PRO A 585 -57.04 -11.49 46.41
CA PRO A 585 -56.86 -12.34 45.23
C PRO A 585 -57.34 -11.65 43.95
N ARG A 586 -56.46 -11.58 42.93
CA ARG A 586 -56.77 -11.00 41.62
C ARG A 586 -57.45 -12.04 40.73
N GLU A 587 -58.72 -11.82 40.38
CA GLU A 587 -59.43 -12.67 39.42
C GLU A 587 -59.24 -12.12 37.99
N VAL A 588 -58.78 -12.96 37.06
CA VAL A 588 -58.43 -12.52 35.69
C VAL A 588 -59.49 -13.00 34.72
N ILE A 589 -60.43 -12.12 34.36
CA ILE A 589 -61.54 -12.44 33.45
C ILE A 589 -61.61 -11.48 32.25
N PRO A 590 -62.05 -11.94 31.06
CA PRO A 590 -62.46 -11.07 29.96
C PRO A 590 -63.60 -10.13 30.38
N TRP A 591 -63.50 -8.84 30.04
CA TRP A 591 -64.45 -7.82 30.52
C TRP A 591 -65.93 -8.06 30.18
N ARG A 592 -66.22 -8.79 29.10
CA ARG A 592 -67.58 -9.22 28.71
C ARG A 592 -68.26 -10.09 29.78
N GLU A 593 -67.49 -10.78 30.63
CA GLU A 593 -68.01 -11.67 31.67
C GLU A 593 -68.46 -10.91 32.93
N LEU A 594 -68.15 -9.60 33.05
CA LEU A 594 -68.72 -8.69 34.07
C LEU A 594 -70.25 -8.48 33.93
N ALA A 595 -70.83 -8.87 32.78
CA ALA A 595 -72.28 -8.88 32.58
C ALA A 595 -72.95 -10.19 33.07
N SER A 596 -72.19 -11.22 33.44
CA SER A 596 -72.72 -12.51 33.92
C SER A 596 -73.20 -12.45 35.37
N ASP A 597 -73.95 -13.45 35.82
CA ASP A 597 -74.44 -13.51 37.21
C ASP A 597 -73.34 -13.91 38.21
N ASP A 598 -72.36 -14.71 37.76
CA ASP A 598 -71.14 -15.13 38.49
C ASP A 598 -69.97 -14.12 38.36
N ALA A 599 -70.28 -12.89 37.93
CA ALA A 599 -69.30 -11.81 37.88
C ALA A 599 -68.79 -11.48 39.31
N PRO A 600 -67.47 -11.25 39.50
CA PRO A 600 -66.86 -10.86 40.77
C PRO A 600 -67.53 -9.69 41.49
N ASP A 601 -67.34 -9.60 42.81
CA ASP A 601 -67.94 -8.59 43.70
C ASP A 601 -67.54 -7.16 43.32
N ALA A 602 -66.29 -6.99 42.85
CA ALA A 602 -65.77 -5.73 42.34
C ALA A 602 -64.91 -5.93 41.08
N ALA A 603 -64.64 -4.85 40.35
CA ALA A 603 -63.78 -4.83 39.17
C ALA A 603 -62.96 -3.55 39.08
N VAL A 604 -61.69 -3.64 38.68
CA VAL A 604 -60.81 -2.47 38.49
C VAL A 604 -60.39 -2.34 37.03
N LEU A 605 -60.97 -1.37 36.33
CA LEU A 605 -60.72 -1.11 34.91
C LEU A 605 -60.04 0.24 34.73
N CYS A 606 -58.96 0.32 33.95
CA CYS A 606 -58.46 1.60 33.43
C CYS A 606 -58.67 1.64 31.92
N ILE A 607 -59.60 2.48 31.46
CA ILE A 607 -60.03 2.66 30.07
C ILE A 607 -60.56 4.09 29.84
N GLY A 608 -60.80 4.47 28.59
CA GLY A 608 -61.41 5.75 28.24
C GLY A 608 -62.81 5.97 28.85
N ARG A 609 -63.11 7.23 29.20
CA ARG A 609 -64.43 7.69 29.65
C ARG A 609 -65.50 7.45 28.58
N GLY A 610 -66.74 7.22 28.98
CA GLY A 610 -67.85 6.95 28.06
C GLY A 610 -67.70 5.66 27.23
N SER A 611 -66.77 4.76 27.59
CA SER A 611 -66.60 3.47 26.92
C SER A 611 -67.92 2.68 26.93
N PRO A 612 -68.36 2.11 25.78
CA PRO A 612 -69.63 1.36 25.69
C PRO A 612 -69.76 0.22 26.72
N LEU A 613 -68.64 -0.40 27.10
CA LEU A 613 -68.57 -1.39 28.16
C LEU A 613 -69.02 -0.82 29.51
N LEU A 614 -68.46 0.32 29.93
CA LEU A 614 -68.81 0.95 31.20
C LEU A 614 -70.20 1.58 31.18
N VAL A 615 -70.61 2.15 30.05
CA VAL A 615 -71.99 2.62 29.84
C VAL A 615 -72.97 1.47 30.08
N GLY A 616 -72.81 0.32 29.41
CA GLY A 616 -73.68 -0.84 29.60
C GLY A 616 -73.62 -1.46 31.01
N LEU A 617 -72.45 -1.49 31.65
CA LEU A 617 -72.34 -1.99 33.03
C LEU A 617 -73.04 -1.08 34.03
N LEU A 618 -72.96 0.25 33.89
CA LEU A 618 -73.64 1.20 34.77
C LEU A 618 -75.15 1.29 34.48
N GLU A 619 -75.55 1.30 33.20
CA GLU A 619 -76.96 1.28 32.78
C GLU A 619 -77.70 0.00 33.19
N SER A 620 -76.98 -1.11 33.39
CA SER A 620 -77.57 -2.34 33.96
C SER A 620 -78.09 -2.17 35.40
N ASN A 621 -77.69 -1.09 36.09
CA ASN A 621 -77.95 -0.85 37.51
C ASN A 621 -77.55 -2.04 38.42
N ARG A 622 -76.57 -2.85 38.00
CA ARG A 622 -75.91 -3.87 38.83
C ARG A 622 -74.63 -3.37 39.49
N TRP A 623 -74.01 -2.32 38.94
CA TRP A 623 -72.68 -1.84 39.32
C TRP A 623 -72.70 -0.37 39.75
N GLN A 624 -71.96 -0.05 40.82
CA GLN A 624 -71.70 1.31 41.32
C GLN A 624 -70.22 1.66 41.24
N LEU A 625 -69.89 2.94 41.03
CA LEU A 625 -68.52 3.44 41.05
C LEU A 625 -68.08 3.78 42.49
N VAL A 626 -66.94 3.22 42.90
CA VAL A 626 -66.29 3.47 44.18
C VAL A 626 -65.24 4.59 44.02
N PRO A 627 -65.24 5.63 44.87
CA PRO A 627 -64.26 6.72 44.79
C PRO A 627 -62.87 6.31 45.26
N ILE A 628 -61.84 6.94 44.68
CA ILE A 628 -60.44 6.87 45.12
C ILE A 628 -60.04 8.22 45.76
N PRO A 629 -60.40 8.47 47.04
CA PRO A 629 -60.10 9.74 47.71
C PRO A 629 -58.59 9.99 47.88
N SER A 630 -57.78 8.93 47.89
CA SER A 630 -56.31 8.97 47.98
C SER A 630 -55.61 9.31 46.64
N ALA A 631 -56.33 9.66 45.59
CA ALA A 631 -55.81 9.84 44.23
C ALA A 631 -54.57 10.75 44.11
N ILE A 632 -54.47 11.81 44.93
CA ILE A 632 -53.30 12.69 44.97
C ILE A 632 -52.06 11.95 45.50
N SER A 633 -52.20 11.13 46.55
CA SER A 633 -51.10 10.34 47.13
C SER A 633 -50.62 9.26 46.16
N ILE A 634 -51.56 8.52 45.56
CA ILE A 634 -51.27 7.48 44.56
C ILE A 634 -50.48 8.05 43.38
N SER A 635 -50.83 9.25 42.92
CA SER A 635 -50.15 9.93 41.81
C SER A 635 -48.76 10.47 42.17
N LEU A 636 -48.48 10.68 43.46
CA LEU A 636 -47.13 11.01 43.95
C LEU A 636 -46.24 9.76 44.10
N GLN A 637 -46.84 8.59 44.33
CA GLN A 637 -46.15 7.29 44.39
C GLN A 637 -45.87 6.72 42.99
N HIS A 638 -46.80 6.87 42.04
CA HIS A 638 -46.67 6.39 40.67
C HIS A 638 -46.80 7.54 39.64
N PRO A 639 -45.70 8.14 39.16
CA PRO A 639 -45.71 9.29 38.25
C PRO A 639 -46.35 9.08 36.87
N THR A 640 -46.75 7.84 36.53
CA THR A 640 -47.52 7.49 35.32
C THR A 640 -49.03 7.55 35.54
N LEU A 641 -49.46 7.78 36.78
CA LEU A 641 -50.83 8.07 37.19
C LEU A 641 -50.98 9.54 37.57
N ARG A 642 -52.21 10.07 37.48
CA ARG A 642 -52.56 11.44 37.86
C ARG A 642 -53.96 11.50 38.48
N PRO A 643 -54.29 12.51 39.32
CA PRO A 643 -55.64 12.68 39.84
C PRO A 643 -56.60 13.07 38.72
N MET A 644 -57.80 12.49 38.70
CA MET A 644 -58.88 12.77 37.76
C MET A 644 -60.24 12.68 38.47
N THR A 645 -61.28 13.29 37.90
CA THR A 645 -62.66 13.21 38.42
C THR A 645 -63.56 12.66 37.32
N ILE A 646 -64.23 11.52 37.55
CA ILE A 646 -65.29 11.04 36.65
C ILE A 646 -66.50 11.96 36.85
N GLU A 647 -66.99 12.56 35.77
CA GLU A 647 -68.08 13.53 35.80
C GLU A 647 -69.40 12.85 35.40
N SER A 648 -70.55 13.39 35.83
CA SER A 648 -71.86 12.85 35.40
C SER A 648 -72.09 12.96 33.89
N ALA A 649 -71.38 13.88 33.22
CA ALA A 649 -71.36 14.00 31.76
C ALA A 649 -70.60 12.86 31.06
N ASP A 650 -69.69 12.15 31.75
CA ASP A 650 -68.98 10.98 31.18
C ASP A 650 -69.94 9.78 31.01
N TYR A 651 -71.01 9.70 31.80
CA TYR A 651 -71.98 8.60 31.84
C TYR A 651 -73.43 9.10 32.04
N PRO A 652 -74.04 9.79 31.05
CA PRO A 652 -75.26 10.60 31.24
C PRO A 652 -76.54 9.87 31.70
N HIS A 653 -76.57 8.54 31.57
CA HIS A 653 -77.71 7.69 31.96
C HIS A 653 -77.52 7.01 33.33
N SER A 654 -76.42 7.29 34.03
CA SER A 654 -76.11 6.73 35.35
C SER A 654 -76.25 7.76 36.48
N ASN A 655 -76.64 7.31 37.67
CA ASN A 655 -76.96 8.17 38.81
C ASN A 655 -75.71 8.64 39.59
N LEU A 656 -74.84 9.41 38.93
CA LEU A 656 -73.58 9.89 39.51
C LEU A 656 -73.75 11.21 40.28
N PRO A 657 -72.99 11.43 41.38
CA PRO A 657 -73.05 12.66 42.14
C PRO A 657 -72.58 13.86 41.30
N ALA A 658 -73.25 15.00 41.44
CA ALA A 658 -72.95 16.22 40.67
C ALA A 658 -71.56 16.85 40.97
N ALA A 659 -70.89 16.43 42.04
CA ALA A 659 -69.50 16.78 42.34
C ALA A 659 -68.47 15.91 41.59
N GLY A 660 -68.94 14.89 40.87
CA GLY A 660 -68.12 13.84 40.28
C GLY A 660 -67.56 12.84 41.30
N ILE A 661 -66.85 11.83 40.79
CA ILE A 661 -66.19 10.79 41.57
C ILE A 661 -64.68 10.93 41.40
N ALA A 662 -63.98 11.20 42.50
CA ALA A 662 -62.51 11.28 42.52
C ALA A 662 -61.90 9.92 42.16
N THR A 663 -60.93 9.93 41.26
CA THR A 663 -60.20 8.74 40.80
C THR A 663 -58.75 9.09 40.42
N VAL A 664 -57.96 8.08 40.05
CA VAL A 664 -56.73 8.28 39.27
C VAL A 664 -56.96 7.92 37.81
N GLY A 665 -56.07 8.36 36.93
CA GLY A 665 -56.04 7.92 35.55
C GLY A 665 -54.63 7.98 34.96
N THR A 666 -54.47 7.48 33.75
CA THR A 666 -53.22 7.52 32.99
C THR A 666 -53.44 8.14 31.62
N THR A 667 -52.36 8.23 30.83
CA THR A 667 -52.39 8.70 29.44
C THR A 667 -52.07 7.55 28.51
N ALA A 668 -52.90 7.35 27.49
CA ALA A 668 -52.56 6.55 26.34
C ALA A 668 -51.66 7.38 25.42
N PHE A 669 -50.47 6.87 25.09
CA PHE A 669 -49.54 7.45 24.12
C PHE A 669 -49.50 6.61 22.86
N LEU A 670 -49.30 7.26 21.70
CA LEU A 670 -48.69 6.60 20.55
C LEU A 670 -47.19 6.56 20.81
N ALA A 671 -46.62 5.36 20.87
CA ALA A 671 -45.20 5.11 21.11
C ALA A 671 -44.53 4.51 19.86
N ALA A 672 -43.21 4.67 19.80
CA ALA A 672 -42.33 4.13 18.77
C ALA A 672 -40.95 3.78 19.38
N ARG A 673 -40.08 3.10 18.63
CA ARG A 673 -38.67 2.95 19.02
C ARG A 673 -37.90 4.25 18.74
N HIS A 674 -36.82 4.47 19.49
CA HIS A 674 -35.92 5.62 19.29
C HIS A 674 -35.22 5.64 17.90
N ASP A 675 -35.17 4.50 17.21
CA ASP A 675 -34.61 4.34 15.86
C ASP A 675 -35.64 4.35 14.72
N THR A 676 -36.93 4.49 15.02
CA THR A 676 -38.01 4.59 14.01
C THR A 676 -37.74 5.76 13.03
N PRO A 677 -37.99 5.59 11.71
CA PRO A 677 -37.71 6.62 10.72
C PRO A 677 -38.38 7.96 11.01
N ALA A 678 -37.63 9.05 10.85
CA ALA A 678 -38.09 10.41 11.20
C ALA A 678 -39.30 10.84 10.37
N ASP A 679 -39.33 10.48 9.08
CA ASP A 679 -40.42 10.82 8.18
C ASP A 679 -41.69 10.03 8.55
N LEU A 680 -41.57 8.78 9.03
CA LEU A 680 -42.72 7.99 9.49
C LEU A 680 -43.36 8.60 10.75
N VAL A 681 -42.54 9.03 11.71
CA VAL A 681 -43.06 9.67 12.93
C VAL A 681 -43.66 11.06 12.62
N THR A 682 -43.09 11.79 11.67
CA THR A 682 -43.67 13.06 11.18
C THR A 682 -45.01 12.82 10.47
N ALA A 683 -45.07 11.82 9.59
CA ALA A 683 -46.29 11.41 8.91
C ALA A 683 -47.40 10.99 9.89
N ALA A 684 -47.06 10.23 10.93
CA ALA A 684 -47.98 9.82 11.99
C ALA A 684 -48.55 11.01 12.78
N LEU A 685 -47.75 12.05 13.01
CA LEU A 685 -48.19 13.27 13.69
C LEU A 685 -49.07 14.15 12.80
N GLU A 686 -48.72 14.29 11.51
CA GLU A 686 -49.52 15.03 10.54
C GLU A 686 -50.93 14.45 10.39
N ILE A 687 -51.07 13.11 10.31
CA ILE A 687 -52.39 12.46 10.17
C ILE A 687 -53.18 12.38 11.47
N LEU A 688 -52.51 12.35 12.63
CA LEU A 688 -53.16 12.34 13.94
C LEU A 688 -53.92 13.66 14.19
N TYR A 689 -53.30 14.78 13.83
CA TYR A 689 -53.86 16.13 14.02
C TYR A 689 -54.55 16.71 12.78
N GLN A 690 -54.60 15.98 11.65
CA GLN A 690 -55.40 16.37 10.49
C GLN A 690 -56.90 16.22 10.79
N PRO A 691 -57.76 17.21 10.46
CA PRO A 691 -59.21 17.09 10.62
C PRO A 691 -59.83 16.10 9.62
N PRO A 692 -60.95 15.41 9.97
CA PRO A 692 -61.62 15.42 11.27
C PRO A 692 -60.81 14.74 12.39
N GLU A 693 -61.15 14.99 13.65
CA GLU A 693 -60.49 14.38 14.81
C GLU A 693 -60.42 12.85 14.69
N LEU A 694 -59.27 12.25 15.05
CA LEU A 694 -59.04 10.83 14.83
C LEU A 694 -59.92 9.95 15.74
N CYS A 695 -59.98 10.28 17.02
CA CYS A 695 -60.73 9.59 18.07
C CYS A 695 -61.27 10.61 19.05
N VAL A 696 -62.39 10.31 19.72
CA VAL A 696 -63.01 11.23 20.68
C VAL A 696 -62.07 11.51 21.85
N GLY A 697 -61.82 12.78 22.15
CA GLY A 697 -61.01 13.19 23.29
C GLY A 697 -59.50 13.17 23.01
N LEU A 698 -59.11 13.35 21.74
CA LEU A 698 -57.72 13.46 21.34
C LEU A 698 -57.07 14.70 21.98
N ILE A 699 -55.97 14.50 22.70
CA ILE A 699 -55.18 15.56 23.34
C ILE A 699 -54.61 16.46 22.26
N SER A 700 -55.10 17.70 22.21
CA SER A 700 -54.82 18.64 21.11
C SER A 700 -53.33 18.90 20.91
N ARG A 701 -52.91 19.18 19.67
CA ARG A 701 -51.49 19.49 19.33
C ARG A 701 -50.88 20.56 20.24
N LYS A 702 -51.67 21.59 20.61
CA LYS A 702 -51.24 22.63 21.56
C LYS A 702 -50.98 22.06 22.95
N GLN A 703 -51.94 21.33 23.53
CA GLN A 703 -51.75 20.69 24.83
C GLN A 703 -50.56 19.74 24.81
N ALA A 704 -50.40 18.94 23.76
CA ALA A 704 -49.27 18.02 23.61
C ALA A 704 -47.90 18.73 23.55
N ALA A 705 -47.82 19.92 22.95
CA ALA A 705 -46.61 20.72 22.89
C ALA A 705 -46.19 21.33 24.25
N GLU A 706 -47.15 21.51 25.17
CA GLU A 706 -46.90 22.06 26.51
C GLU A 706 -46.27 21.03 27.48
N TRP A 707 -46.15 19.74 27.09
CA TRP A 707 -45.68 18.67 27.98
C TRP A 707 -44.15 18.62 28.07
N GLN A 708 -43.63 18.78 29.29
CA GLN A 708 -42.21 18.66 29.61
C GLN A 708 -41.89 17.28 30.19
N GLY A 709 -40.62 16.87 30.13
CA GLY A 709 -40.13 15.61 30.71
C GLY A 709 -40.44 14.33 29.92
N LEU A 710 -41.32 14.36 28.92
CA LEU A 710 -41.57 13.22 28.03
C LEU A 710 -40.32 12.83 27.22
N ALA A 711 -40.09 11.52 27.09
CA ALA A 711 -39.14 10.93 26.15
C ALA A 711 -39.66 11.02 24.69
N LEU A 712 -39.87 12.24 24.19
CA LEU A 712 -40.37 12.48 22.83
C LEU A 712 -39.34 12.06 21.77
N HIS A 713 -39.80 11.37 20.72
CA HIS A 713 -39.00 11.07 19.54
C HIS A 713 -38.39 12.34 18.92
N ARG A 714 -37.22 12.24 18.29
CA ARG A 714 -36.51 13.37 17.66
C ARG A 714 -37.35 14.13 16.62
N ALA A 715 -38.25 13.46 15.92
CA ALA A 715 -39.19 14.09 14.98
C ALA A 715 -40.37 14.76 15.71
N ALA A 716 -40.97 14.09 16.70
CA ALA A 716 -42.05 14.64 17.51
C ALA A 716 -41.64 15.94 18.22
N ARG A 717 -40.42 15.96 18.80
CA ARG A 717 -39.86 17.14 19.44
C ARG A 717 -39.72 18.34 18.49
N LYS A 718 -39.37 18.11 17.23
CA LYS A 718 -39.35 19.16 16.19
C LYS A 718 -40.77 19.60 15.81
N PHE A 719 -41.68 18.65 15.63
CA PHE A 719 -43.08 18.90 15.23
C PHE A 719 -43.85 19.72 16.27
N TYR A 720 -43.59 19.52 17.57
CA TYR A 720 -44.19 20.33 18.63
C TYR A 720 -43.45 21.65 18.90
N ALA A 721 -42.13 21.72 18.68
CA ALA A 721 -41.37 22.96 18.81
C ALA A 721 -41.58 23.95 17.65
N GLY A 722 -42.18 23.53 16.53
CA GLY A 722 -42.41 24.36 15.34
C GLY A 722 -43.45 25.47 15.47
N ASP A 723 -44.12 25.60 16.64
CA ASP A 723 -45.16 26.60 16.91
C ASP A 723 -44.68 27.73 17.86
N THR A 724 -43.37 28.00 17.91
CA THR A 724 -42.81 29.21 18.56
C THR A 724 -42.42 30.28 17.53
N GLU A 725 -43.41 30.78 16.79
CA GLU A 725 -43.39 32.06 16.07
C GLU A 725 -44.60 32.91 16.48
#